data_AF-A0A8W8L663-F1
#
_entry.id   AF-A0A8W8L663-F1
#
_cell.length_a   1.000
_cell.length_b   1.000
_cell.length_c   1.000
_cell.angle_alpha   90.00
_cell.angle_beta   90.00
_cell.angle_gamma   90.00
#
_symmetry.space_group_name_H-M   'P 1'
#
loop_
_entity.id
_entity.type
_entity.pdbx_description
1 polymer ?
#
loop_
_entity_poly.entity_id
_entity_poly.type
_entity_poly.pdbx_seq_one_letter_code
_entity_poly.pdbx_strand_id
1 'polypeptide(L)'
;MEIAEDTSNVTSATSTSTADSMEQSAGREPETIAGSLSVMFNNNELSDVCFKFPNETVEGKCVLKAHKLILAIRSPVFKAMFYGTLQETGQDVNIEDISYEIFQSLLRFIYTDRIKLEGDTVIPTLHAAQKYQIPSLVNQCQSFLEAAVDSDNACVIFSQASLFGLRELETNVLRFIEFNTTECLQSDGFLSLSKDNLREVLKNGKFCTSEENLVKAALRWAEEECNRRELEITGENIRKSLGENLYLLRVPLLSLDTFSHLLVATQILDDVEQLDLYKYFTLDKFEGGAQKFQRDARFENAPTEVKVQTLYGSLGQRTAGLVCKQKISVRSRFPVKLCQIKLLPFPSKSLDANFYQYHMHNSHKHEQGPDIKIIVLEQVEGEEKTQTLYEGLRTSTNLAPVPLDFVFTSEGDPSHKVQLVVCVSSKCRTCGVATAPFYQTICKEAGLTKFIPKRVVVSNEAVDMILQGHNLIETMTFMKAEVMPSLLVAAIDFGTTYSGYAFSFLHEYKKDPLKISTATWTAGSGGLVSLKTSTCVLFDSKQTFHSFGYEAEEKYSNLALDDKHHEWFYFSRFKMMLYNNKDLTRETLIKDDKGKKMKAIEVFSAAVGYLRDHLMTECKKQMTGIEESDVMWVLTVPAIWDDKSKQFMREAAEKACICRDKLVIALEPEAASLFCMHLPIQKDSNNSTFGVFKSGEKYMVVDAGGGTIDITVHEVKDNGSVKELHKANGGDWGGTKVDALFTSLLIDIVGKDVMETFSSIHKYDFLLMLRDFEVKKRTINPKLDDIVTFTVPVSLSDTFREKNPGCNITDVALKSKYKGQLTWKGDKLRMEAKLTKTLFNGICKHIVDHLRELFMHPAVKDVSSILLVGGFAESLMLQTAIREAFINKNVIIPKEAGLAVLKGAVICGHEPEKISGRVCRYTYGVDMITEFDSTIHPHFKKILRDNVEYCDDIFSIHVRVGQIVEVGEPQVKETYCVTEPDQESVEFIIYSSNYKEPTYTTDEGCTRLGMFSIDLPDTSKGLDRGAIVHMTFSGTEITVTAVDKDDPERAVTTKVDFLG
;
A
#
# COMPACT_ATOMS: atom_id res chain seq x y z
N MET A 1 -44.04 -47.39 -10.18
CA MET A 1 -45.10 -47.60 -9.17
C MET A 1 -44.64 -46.92 -7.89
N GLU A 2 -45.26 -45.78 -7.61
CA GLU A 2 -45.71 -45.24 -6.32
C GLU A 2 -45.22 -45.75 -4.94
N ILE A 3 -45.23 -44.79 -3.98
CA ILE A 3 -45.30 -44.89 -2.49
C ILE A 3 -43.95 -45.25 -1.83
N ALA A 4 -43.25 -44.34 -1.12
CA ALA A 4 -43.51 -43.72 0.22
C ALA A 4 -43.39 -44.76 1.37
N GLU A 5 -42.92 -44.46 2.59
CA GLU A 5 -42.92 -43.23 3.42
C GLU A 5 -41.88 -43.38 4.59
N ASP A 6 -41.43 -42.29 5.23
CA ASP A 6 -41.04 -42.05 6.66
C ASP A 6 -40.48 -43.17 7.61
N THR A 7 -39.69 -42.93 8.68
CA THR A 7 -39.22 -41.71 9.40
C THR A 7 -38.00 -41.99 10.31
N SER A 8 -37.29 -40.92 10.70
CA SER A 8 -36.50 -40.72 11.94
C SER A 8 -35.40 -41.73 12.37
N ASN A 9 -34.14 -41.27 12.41
CA ASN A 9 -33.52 -40.87 13.68
C ASN A 9 -32.20 -40.10 13.47
N VAL A 10 -32.00 -39.03 14.26
CA VAL A 10 -30.80 -38.17 14.22
C VAL A 10 -29.94 -38.46 15.45
N THR A 11 -28.77 -39.06 15.28
CA THR A 11 -27.69 -39.08 16.30
C THR A 11 -26.30 -39.08 15.67
N SER A 12 -25.49 -38.10 16.06
CA SER A 12 -24.01 -38.08 16.08
C SER A 12 -23.23 -38.96 15.10
N ALA A 13 -22.62 -38.33 14.09
CA ALA A 13 -21.41 -38.84 13.44
C ALA A 13 -20.35 -37.72 13.41
N THR A 14 -19.28 -37.91 14.17
CA THR A 14 -18.12 -37.01 14.24
C THR A 14 -17.29 -37.03 12.95
N SER A 15 -16.59 -35.92 12.71
CA SER A 15 -15.64 -35.75 11.61
C SER A 15 -14.61 -36.89 11.52
N THR A 16 -14.63 -37.62 10.41
CA THR A 16 -13.52 -38.51 10.01
C THR A 16 -12.52 -37.72 9.18
N SER A 17 -11.26 -37.75 9.60
CA SER A 17 -10.15 -37.03 9.00
C SER A 17 -9.68 -37.68 7.69
N THR A 18 -9.54 -36.89 6.64
CA THR A 18 -8.85 -37.30 5.40
C THR A 18 -7.33 -37.26 5.62
N ALA A 19 -6.79 -38.31 6.23
CA ALA A 19 -5.36 -38.48 6.46
C ALA A 19 -4.91 -39.94 6.23
N ASP A 20 -5.19 -40.50 5.05
CA ASP A 20 -4.51 -41.69 4.53
C ASP A 20 -4.59 -41.76 3.00
N SER A 21 -3.57 -41.20 2.34
CA SER A 21 -3.36 -41.31 0.88
C SER A 21 -1.90 -41.14 0.46
N MET A 22 -0.95 -41.62 1.27
CA MET A 22 0.48 -41.67 0.91
C MET A 22 1.17 -43.02 1.22
N GLU A 23 0.43 -44.13 1.28
CA GLU A 23 1.02 -45.49 1.28
C GLU A 23 0.48 -46.37 0.15
N GLN A 24 0.99 -46.14 -1.07
CA GLN A 24 1.24 -47.19 -2.08
C GLN A 24 1.96 -46.61 -3.32
N SER A 25 3.30 -46.66 -3.30
CA SER A 25 4.13 -46.49 -4.51
C SER A 25 5.34 -47.44 -4.50
N ALA A 26 5.10 -48.72 -4.21
CA ALA A 26 6.11 -49.76 -4.35
C ALA A 26 6.47 -49.95 -5.84
N GLY A 27 7.64 -49.46 -6.28
CA GLY A 27 8.15 -49.71 -7.64
C GLY A 27 9.01 -48.64 -8.30
N ARG A 28 9.23 -47.47 -7.70
CA ARG A 28 10.25 -46.51 -8.18
C ARG A 28 11.45 -46.47 -7.24
N GLU A 29 12.65 -46.59 -7.80
CA GLU A 29 13.88 -46.30 -7.06
C GLU A 29 13.90 -44.81 -6.69
N PRO A 30 14.28 -44.44 -5.46
CA PRO A 30 14.30 -43.04 -5.03
C PRO A 30 15.40 -42.24 -5.76
N GLU A 31 14.98 -41.32 -6.62
CA GLU A 31 15.84 -40.49 -7.49
C GLU A 31 16.78 -39.51 -6.74
N THR A 32 16.62 -39.35 -5.42
CA THR A 32 17.40 -38.41 -4.60
C THR A 32 17.86 -39.06 -3.30
N ILE A 33 19.02 -38.62 -2.79
CA ILE A 33 19.59 -39.09 -1.51
C ILE A 33 18.57 -38.92 -0.37
N ALA A 34 17.84 -37.81 -0.32
CA ALA A 34 16.80 -37.57 0.68
C ALA A 34 15.64 -38.59 0.56
N GLY A 35 15.25 -38.96 -0.66
CA GLY A 35 14.29 -40.05 -0.91
C GLY A 35 14.81 -41.40 -0.42
N SER A 36 16.08 -41.73 -0.70
CA SER A 36 16.70 -42.99 -0.25
C SER A 36 16.79 -43.06 1.28
N LEU A 37 17.20 -41.96 1.93
CA LEU A 37 17.26 -41.87 3.39
C LEU A 37 15.87 -41.91 4.03
N SER A 38 14.85 -41.34 3.39
CA SER A 38 13.46 -41.40 3.89
C SER A 38 12.93 -42.83 4.03
N VAL A 39 13.41 -43.79 3.23
CA VAL A 39 13.04 -45.21 3.32
C VAL A 39 13.78 -45.95 4.46
N MET A 40 14.90 -45.41 4.92
CA MET A 40 15.67 -45.93 6.07
C MET A 40 15.17 -45.42 7.43
N PHE A 41 14.22 -44.49 7.44
CA PHE A 41 13.61 -43.96 8.66
C PHE A 41 12.83 -45.04 9.41
N ASN A 42 13.17 -45.27 10.69
CA ASN A 42 12.58 -46.31 11.55
C ASN A 42 12.61 -47.73 10.96
N ASN A 43 13.57 -48.01 10.09
CA ASN A 43 13.73 -49.30 9.43
C ASN A 43 14.60 -50.26 10.28
N ASN A 44 14.38 -51.57 10.14
CA ASN A 44 15.22 -52.62 10.74
C ASN A 44 16.54 -52.81 9.99
N GLU A 45 16.52 -52.64 8.67
CA GLU A 45 17.68 -52.88 7.80
C GLU A 45 18.82 -51.91 8.13
N LEU A 46 20.03 -52.44 8.35
CA LEU A 46 21.24 -51.70 8.73
C LEU A 46 21.18 -50.86 10.02
N SER A 47 20.05 -50.87 10.75
CA SER A 47 19.93 -50.19 12.04
C SER A 47 20.91 -50.75 13.09
N ASP A 48 21.61 -49.85 13.78
CA ASP A 48 22.66 -50.17 14.76
C ASP A 48 22.45 -49.47 16.13
N VAL A 49 21.33 -48.74 16.27
CA VAL A 49 20.80 -48.22 17.55
C VAL A 49 19.28 -48.28 17.62
N CYS A 50 18.76 -48.56 18.82
CA CYS A 50 17.35 -48.53 19.19
C CYS A 50 17.14 -47.50 20.32
N PHE A 51 16.17 -46.60 20.17
CA PHE A 51 15.73 -45.71 21.23
C PHE A 51 14.49 -46.30 21.91
N LYS A 52 14.50 -46.43 23.23
CA LYS A 52 13.42 -46.99 24.05
C LYS A 52 12.73 -45.90 24.86
N PHE A 53 11.41 -45.96 24.98
CA PHE A 53 10.59 -44.98 25.69
C PHE A 53 9.94 -45.67 26.90
N PRO A 54 10.64 -45.81 28.04
CA PRO A 54 10.15 -46.58 29.19
C PRO A 54 8.92 -45.96 29.87
N ASN A 55 8.69 -44.66 29.64
CA ASN A 55 7.55 -43.91 30.18
C ASN A 55 6.29 -44.00 29.30
N GLU A 56 6.38 -44.60 28.10
CA GLU A 56 5.24 -44.72 27.19
C GLU A 56 4.45 -46.02 27.43
N THR A 57 3.15 -45.86 27.67
CA THR A 57 2.23 -46.97 27.98
C THR A 57 1.40 -47.43 26.78
N VAL A 58 1.55 -46.77 25.62
CA VAL A 58 0.80 -47.07 24.40
C VAL A 58 1.45 -48.22 23.62
N GLU A 59 0.68 -49.29 23.39
CA GLU A 59 1.13 -50.49 22.70
C GLU A 59 1.63 -50.16 21.28
N GLY A 60 2.89 -50.50 20.99
CA GLY A 60 3.56 -50.21 19.71
C GLY A 60 4.42 -48.95 19.66
N LYS A 61 4.33 -48.03 20.64
CA LYS A 61 5.14 -46.79 20.71
C LYS A 61 6.36 -46.90 21.65
N CYS A 62 6.93 -48.10 21.77
CA CYS A 62 7.93 -48.39 22.79
C CYS A 62 9.38 -48.26 22.30
N VAL A 63 9.62 -48.37 20.98
CA VAL A 63 10.96 -48.44 20.38
C VAL A 63 11.01 -47.73 19.03
N LEU A 64 12.07 -46.94 18.77
CA LEU A 64 12.42 -46.39 17.45
C LEU A 64 13.80 -46.88 17.02
N LYS A 65 13.96 -47.28 15.75
CA LYS A 65 15.25 -47.74 15.21
C LYS A 65 15.92 -46.68 14.35
N ALA A 66 17.25 -46.62 14.42
CA ALA A 66 18.03 -45.63 13.69
C ALA A 66 19.48 -46.11 13.41
N HIS A 67 20.22 -45.24 12.73
CA HIS A 67 21.58 -45.48 12.24
C HIS A 67 22.53 -44.45 12.87
N LYS A 68 23.48 -44.89 13.71
CA LYS A 68 24.42 -44.06 14.46
C LYS A 68 25.17 -43.08 13.56
N LEU A 69 25.55 -43.50 12.35
CA LEU A 69 26.22 -42.64 11.36
C LEU A 69 25.36 -41.45 10.92
N ILE A 70 24.09 -41.68 10.56
CA ILE A 70 23.17 -40.61 10.08
C ILE A 70 22.94 -39.60 11.21
N LEU A 71 22.69 -40.10 12.42
CA LEU A 71 22.50 -39.28 13.62
C LEU A 71 23.74 -38.43 13.93
N ALA A 72 24.94 -39.03 13.90
CA ALA A 72 26.20 -38.36 14.19
C ALA A 72 26.66 -37.34 13.12
N ILE A 73 26.17 -37.45 11.89
CA ILE A 73 26.39 -36.44 10.84
C ILE A 73 25.51 -35.21 11.09
N ARG A 74 24.27 -35.40 11.56
CA ARG A 74 23.27 -34.32 11.71
C ARG A 74 23.22 -33.71 13.12
N SER A 75 23.79 -34.37 14.13
CA SER A 75 23.84 -33.91 15.52
C SER A 75 25.23 -34.15 16.14
N PRO A 76 25.90 -33.11 16.68
CA PRO A 76 27.14 -33.29 17.43
C PRO A 76 26.91 -34.03 18.77
N VAL A 77 25.68 -34.00 19.30
CA VAL A 77 25.31 -34.72 20.53
C VAL A 77 25.24 -36.23 20.28
N PHE A 78 24.56 -36.67 19.22
CA PHE A 78 24.61 -38.08 18.81
C PHE A 78 26.02 -38.51 18.40
N LYS A 79 26.82 -37.62 17.79
CA LYS A 79 28.23 -37.90 17.50
C LYS A 79 29.06 -38.14 18.77
N ALA A 80 28.86 -37.36 19.82
CA ALA A 80 29.52 -37.55 21.11
C ALA A 80 29.03 -38.83 21.82
N MET A 81 27.73 -39.08 21.83
CA MET A 81 27.10 -40.28 22.40
C MET A 81 27.63 -41.58 21.77
N PHE A 82 27.74 -41.62 20.43
CA PHE A 82 28.10 -42.84 19.70
C PHE A 82 29.57 -42.96 19.30
N TYR A 83 30.37 -41.88 19.32
CA TYR A 83 31.77 -41.89 18.88
C TYR A 83 32.70 -41.03 19.76
N GLY A 84 32.25 -40.60 20.94
CA GLY A 84 33.05 -39.85 21.91
C GLY A 84 33.93 -40.73 22.81
N THR A 85 34.71 -40.09 23.69
CA THR A 85 35.66 -40.76 24.60
C THR A 85 35.01 -41.54 25.75
N LEU A 86 33.71 -41.33 25.98
CA LEU A 86 32.87 -42.03 26.96
C LEU A 86 31.63 -42.58 26.24
N GLN A 87 31.86 -43.33 25.16
CA GLN A 87 30.82 -43.89 24.30
C GLN A 87 29.86 -44.80 25.07
N GLU A 88 28.56 -44.67 24.82
CA GLU A 88 27.59 -45.68 25.26
C GLU A 88 27.78 -46.97 24.44
N THR A 89 28.27 -48.03 25.09
CA THR A 89 28.58 -49.32 24.43
C THR A 89 27.32 -50.16 24.13
N GLY A 90 26.13 -49.64 24.41
CA GLY A 90 24.85 -50.29 24.14
C GLY A 90 24.37 -50.15 22.68
N GLN A 91 23.40 -51.01 22.33
CA GLN A 91 22.51 -50.77 21.19
C GLN A 91 21.21 -50.07 21.59
N ASP A 92 20.82 -50.15 22.85
CA ASP A 92 19.60 -49.52 23.37
C ASP A 92 19.92 -48.23 24.14
N VAL A 93 19.23 -47.14 23.81
CA VAL A 93 19.31 -45.83 24.48
C VAL A 93 17.92 -45.48 25.02
N ASN A 94 17.79 -45.22 26.32
CA ASN A 94 16.51 -44.81 26.90
C ASN A 94 16.28 -43.30 26.70
N ILE A 95 15.08 -42.93 26.25
CA ILE A 95 14.60 -41.56 26.16
C ILE A 95 13.44 -41.40 27.15
N GLU A 96 13.69 -40.63 28.22
CA GLU A 96 12.76 -40.49 29.35
C GLU A 96 12.07 -39.11 29.37
N ASP A 97 12.66 -38.10 28.71
CA ASP A 97 12.30 -36.68 28.80
C ASP A 97 11.66 -36.09 27.52
N ILE A 98 11.49 -36.90 26.48
CA ILE A 98 10.87 -36.51 25.21
C ILE A 98 9.89 -37.61 24.80
N SER A 99 8.65 -37.26 24.44
CA SER A 99 7.65 -38.26 24.01
C SER A 99 8.07 -38.95 22.72
N TYR A 100 7.48 -40.13 22.49
CA TYR A 100 7.74 -40.91 21.28
C TYR A 100 7.50 -40.11 20.00
N GLU A 101 6.42 -39.32 19.91
CA GLU A 101 6.02 -38.55 18.72
C GLU A 101 7.01 -37.43 18.40
N ILE A 102 7.46 -36.70 19.42
CA ILE A 102 8.39 -35.58 19.25
C ILE A 102 9.77 -36.12 18.83
N PHE A 103 10.23 -37.20 19.47
CA PHE A 103 11.48 -37.82 19.08
C PHE A 103 11.41 -38.48 17.70
N GLN A 104 10.28 -39.11 17.36
CA GLN A 104 10.00 -39.67 16.03
C GLN A 104 10.02 -38.56 14.96
N SER A 105 9.47 -37.39 15.26
CA SER A 105 9.47 -36.23 14.35
C SER A 105 10.87 -35.63 14.17
N LEU A 106 11.66 -35.54 15.25
CA LEU A 106 13.07 -35.15 15.19
C LEU A 106 13.91 -36.13 14.38
N LEU A 107 13.71 -37.45 14.56
CA LEU A 107 14.34 -38.47 13.73
C LEU A 107 13.92 -38.32 12.26
N ARG A 108 12.63 -38.11 11.96
CA ARG A 108 12.16 -37.94 10.59
C ARG A 108 12.81 -36.73 9.93
N PHE A 109 12.94 -35.62 10.66
CA PHE A 109 13.67 -34.44 10.20
C PHE A 109 15.14 -34.76 9.90
N ILE A 110 15.86 -35.46 10.79
CA ILE A 110 17.27 -35.85 10.59
C ILE A 110 17.48 -36.61 9.26
N TYR A 111 16.52 -37.46 8.85
CA TYR A 111 16.63 -38.29 7.63
C TYR A 111 16.12 -37.58 6.37
N THR A 112 15.29 -36.55 6.47
CA THR A 112 14.52 -36.01 5.34
C THR A 112 14.55 -34.49 5.18
N ASP A 113 15.05 -33.74 6.17
CA ASP A 113 14.93 -32.29 6.33
C ASP A 113 13.49 -31.73 6.25
N ARG A 114 12.49 -32.61 6.46
CA ARG A 114 11.07 -32.27 6.49
C ARG A 114 10.47 -32.54 7.86
N ILE A 115 9.66 -31.61 8.34
CA ILE A 115 8.85 -31.76 9.54
C ILE A 115 7.48 -31.10 9.31
N LYS A 116 6.46 -31.59 10.03
CA LYS A 116 5.15 -30.94 10.17
C LYS A 116 5.11 -30.39 11.59
N LEU A 117 4.95 -29.07 11.73
CA LEU A 117 4.83 -28.40 13.03
C LEU A 117 3.36 -28.06 13.28
N GLU A 118 2.91 -28.29 14.52
CA GLU A 118 1.56 -27.98 15.01
C GLU A 118 1.69 -27.20 16.33
N GLY A 119 0.65 -26.47 16.73
CA GLY A 119 0.75 -25.45 17.79
C GLY A 119 1.14 -25.98 19.17
N ASP A 120 0.73 -27.22 19.49
CA ASP A 120 1.06 -27.94 20.72
C ASP A 120 2.42 -28.67 20.66
N THR A 121 2.83 -29.12 19.48
CA THR A 121 4.06 -29.89 19.27
C THR A 121 5.31 -29.04 18.99
N VAL A 122 5.17 -27.78 18.57
CA VAL A 122 6.32 -26.94 18.16
C VAL A 122 7.28 -26.61 19.31
N ILE A 123 6.78 -26.31 20.52
CA ILE A 123 7.65 -26.01 21.68
C ILE A 123 8.41 -27.27 22.16
N PRO A 124 7.78 -28.44 22.36
CA PRO A 124 8.50 -29.70 22.61
C PRO A 124 9.52 -30.04 21.51
N THR A 125 9.18 -29.79 20.25
CA THR A 125 10.10 -30.01 19.11
C THR A 125 11.30 -29.08 19.15
N LEU A 126 11.10 -27.79 19.49
CA LEU A 126 12.17 -26.82 19.69
C LEU A 126 13.11 -27.25 20.82
N HIS A 127 12.57 -27.70 21.96
CA HIS A 127 13.36 -28.24 23.07
C HIS A 127 14.22 -29.43 22.62
N ALA A 128 13.63 -30.40 21.91
CA ALA A 128 14.35 -31.55 21.37
C ALA A 128 15.43 -31.13 20.34
N ALA A 129 15.13 -30.18 19.46
CA ALA A 129 16.06 -29.65 18.46
C ALA A 129 17.27 -28.95 19.10
N GLN A 130 17.07 -28.21 20.19
CA GLN A 130 18.16 -27.63 20.98
C GLN A 130 18.95 -28.71 21.74
N LYS A 131 18.28 -29.64 22.43
CA LYS A 131 18.93 -30.75 23.17
C LYS A 131 19.89 -31.54 22.27
N TYR A 132 19.48 -31.86 21.05
CA TYR A 132 20.31 -32.58 20.08
C TYR A 132 21.13 -31.67 19.15
N GLN A 133 21.13 -30.35 19.37
CA GLN A 133 21.89 -29.34 18.62
C GLN A 133 21.70 -29.46 17.09
N ILE A 134 20.46 -29.24 16.63
CA ILE A 134 20.06 -29.29 15.21
C ILE A 134 19.59 -27.88 14.76
N PRO A 135 20.50 -26.96 14.37
CA PRO A 135 20.16 -25.56 14.15
C PRO A 135 19.11 -25.32 13.05
N SER A 136 19.10 -26.14 12.00
CA SER A 136 18.11 -26.02 10.92
C SER A 136 16.68 -26.30 11.39
N LEU A 137 16.50 -27.18 12.40
CA LEU A 137 15.20 -27.45 13.00
C LEU A 137 14.81 -26.34 14.00
N VAL A 138 15.77 -25.85 14.79
CA VAL A 138 15.57 -24.68 15.67
C VAL A 138 15.05 -23.48 14.88
N ASN A 139 15.66 -23.19 13.72
CA ASN A 139 15.23 -22.09 12.86
C ASN A 139 13.80 -22.29 12.31
N GLN A 140 13.43 -23.52 11.90
CA GLN A 140 12.06 -23.80 11.43
C GLN A 140 11.02 -23.66 12.54
N CYS A 141 11.33 -24.12 13.75
CA CYS A 141 10.47 -23.89 14.92
C CYS A 141 10.35 -22.41 15.27
N GLN A 142 11.45 -21.64 15.20
CA GLN A 142 11.44 -20.19 15.41
C GLN A 142 10.52 -19.50 14.39
N SER A 143 10.69 -19.72 13.09
CA SER A 143 9.86 -19.08 12.06
C SER A 143 8.37 -19.47 12.16
N PHE A 144 8.05 -20.67 12.63
CA PHE A 144 6.67 -21.07 12.93
C PHE A 144 6.11 -20.26 14.11
N LEU A 145 6.87 -20.15 15.20
CA LEU A 145 6.47 -19.37 16.38
C LEU A 145 6.31 -17.88 16.05
N GLU A 146 7.21 -17.30 15.24
CA GLU A 146 7.13 -15.90 14.77
C GLU A 146 5.88 -15.63 13.93
N ALA A 147 5.47 -16.59 13.10
CA ALA A 147 4.27 -16.48 12.28
C ALA A 147 2.95 -16.72 13.05
N ALA A 148 3.03 -17.30 14.25
CA ALA A 148 1.89 -17.71 15.07
C ALA A 148 1.65 -16.84 16.32
N VAL A 149 2.38 -15.73 16.50
CA VAL A 149 2.25 -14.87 17.70
C VAL A 149 0.86 -14.21 17.78
N ASP A 150 0.18 -14.39 18.90
CA ASP A 150 -1.08 -13.72 19.26
C ASP A 150 -1.08 -13.26 20.73
N SER A 151 -2.16 -12.59 21.19
CA SER A 151 -2.26 -12.07 22.56
C SER A 151 -2.30 -13.15 23.65
N ASP A 152 -2.71 -14.37 23.31
CA ASP A 152 -2.91 -15.45 24.26
C ASP A 152 -1.62 -16.25 24.44
N ASN A 153 -0.84 -16.41 23.37
CA ASN A 153 0.40 -17.17 23.34
C ASN A 153 1.68 -16.33 23.50
N ALA A 154 1.67 -15.01 23.24
CA ALA A 154 2.90 -14.20 23.21
C ALA A 154 3.75 -14.29 24.49
N CYS A 155 3.15 -14.26 25.67
CA CYS A 155 3.89 -14.38 26.94
C CYS A 155 4.53 -15.77 27.13
N VAL A 156 3.91 -16.83 26.59
CA VAL A 156 4.48 -18.18 26.56
C VAL A 156 5.68 -18.21 25.60
N ILE A 157 5.50 -17.71 24.38
CA ILE A 157 6.56 -17.69 23.35
C ILE A 157 7.74 -16.84 23.83
N PHE A 158 7.51 -15.69 24.48
CA PHE A 158 8.56 -14.85 25.08
C PHE A 158 9.38 -15.63 26.11
N SER A 159 8.72 -16.37 27.00
CA SER A 159 9.39 -17.20 28.01
C SER A 159 10.23 -18.31 27.38
N GLN A 160 9.69 -19.00 26.35
CA GLN A 160 10.43 -20.03 25.62
C GLN A 160 11.62 -19.44 24.86
N ALA A 161 11.44 -18.31 24.16
CA ALA A 161 12.50 -17.63 23.42
C ALA A 161 13.66 -17.24 24.34
N SER A 162 13.35 -16.71 25.52
CA SER A 162 14.32 -16.34 26.55
C SER A 162 15.05 -17.57 27.12
N LEU A 163 14.31 -18.63 27.48
CA LEU A 163 14.86 -19.92 27.96
C LEU A 163 15.82 -20.56 26.95
N PHE A 164 15.49 -20.49 25.66
CA PHE A 164 16.26 -21.07 24.56
C PHE A 164 17.31 -20.12 23.95
N GLY A 165 17.46 -18.90 24.49
CA GLY A 165 18.43 -17.91 24.02
C GLY A 165 18.14 -17.33 22.62
N LEU A 166 16.91 -17.44 22.13
CA LEU A 166 16.46 -16.99 20.80
C LEU A 166 16.20 -15.47 20.79
N ARG A 167 17.27 -14.68 20.91
CA ARG A 167 17.23 -13.21 21.10
C ARG A 167 16.40 -12.44 20.06
N GLU A 168 16.34 -12.92 18.81
CA GLU A 168 15.59 -12.27 17.74
C GLU A 168 14.07 -12.45 17.93
N LEU A 169 13.63 -13.70 18.12
CA LEU A 169 12.25 -14.02 18.53
C LEU A 169 11.87 -13.31 19.84
N GLU A 170 12.74 -13.34 20.85
CA GLU A 170 12.54 -12.64 22.13
C GLU A 170 12.29 -11.13 21.93
N THR A 171 13.09 -10.48 21.09
CA THR A 171 12.93 -9.06 20.74
C THR A 171 11.62 -8.80 19.99
N ASN A 172 11.26 -9.66 19.04
CA ASN A 172 10.07 -9.51 18.21
C ASN A 172 8.78 -9.72 19.01
N VAL A 173 8.73 -10.74 19.85
CA VAL A 173 7.58 -11.02 20.73
C VAL A 173 7.47 -9.96 21.84
N LEU A 174 8.58 -9.47 22.40
CA LEU A 174 8.52 -8.37 23.37
C LEU A 174 7.92 -7.10 22.75
N ARG A 175 8.25 -6.77 21.50
CA ARG A 175 7.59 -5.67 20.75
C ARG A 175 6.09 -5.94 20.55
N PHE A 176 5.70 -7.18 20.23
CA PHE A 176 4.28 -7.52 20.12
C PHE A 176 3.52 -7.27 21.44
N ILE A 177 4.13 -7.61 22.59
CA ILE A 177 3.60 -7.33 23.94
C ILE A 177 3.61 -5.81 24.24
N GLU A 178 4.57 -5.03 23.73
CA GLU A 178 4.57 -3.56 23.82
C GLU A 178 3.37 -2.91 23.11
N PHE A 179 2.93 -3.48 21.97
CA PHE A 179 1.76 -2.98 21.23
C PHE A 179 0.42 -3.51 21.77
N ASN A 180 0.33 -4.80 22.10
CA ASN A 180 -0.90 -5.47 22.53
C ASN A 180 -0.95 -5.68 24.06
N THR A 181 -0.42 -4.72 24.83
CA THR A 181 -0.12 -4.91 26.26
C THR A 181 -1.34 -5.30 27.08
N THR A 182 -2.52 -4.72 26.85
CA THR A 182 -3.66 -4.93 27.77
C THR A 182 -4.20 -6.35 27.67
N GLU A 183 -4.28 -6.85 26.44
CA GLU A 183 -4.69 -8.20 26.08
C GLU A 183 -3.63 -9.22 26.57
N CYS A 184 -2.35 -8.97 26.30
CA CYS A 184 -1.24 -9.83 26.72
C CYS A 184 -1.04 -9.92 28.24
N LEU A 185 -1.43 -8.88 29.01
CA LEU A 185 -1.42 -8.92 30.49
C LEU A 185 -2.66 -9.63 31.06
N GLN A 186 -3.74 -9.75 30.29
CA GLN A 186 -4.96 -10.41 30.72
C GLN A 186 -4.92 -11.92 30.45
N SER A 187 -4.28 -12.36 29.37
CA SER A 187 -4.22 -13.77 28.98
C SER A 187 -3.54 -14.68 30.01
N ASP A 188 -3.92 -15.96 30.02
CA ASP A 188 -3.35 -16.96 30.93
C ASP A 188 -1.87 -17.24 30.61
N GLY A 189 -1.44 -17.00 29.36
CA GLY A 189 -0.04 -17.02 28.96
C GLY A 189 0.84 -16.09 29.81
N PHE A 190 0.32 -14.96 30.30
CA PHE A 190 1.03 -14.08 31.23
C PHE A 190 1.35 -14.74 32.58
N LEU A 191 0.43 -15.56 33.08
CA LEU A 191 0.60 -16.23 34.36
C LEU A 191 1.74 -17.26 34.29
N SER A 192 2.04 -17.79 33.10
CA SER A 192 3.14 -18.74 32.85
C SER A 192 4.55 -18.13 32.87
N LEU A 193 4.70 -16.79 32.90
CA LEU A 193 6.01 -16.13 32.89
C LEU A 193 6.91 -16.61 34.05
N SER A 194 8.20 -16.78 33.79
CA SER A 194 9.18 -16.95 34.87
C SER A 194 9.36 -15.66 35.69
N LYS A 195 9.92 -15.76 36.90
CA LYS A 195 10.20 -14.57 37.74
C LYS A 195 11.14 -13.56 37.07
N ASP A 196 12.06 -14.02 36.23
CA ASP A 196 12.97 -13.16 35.47
C ASP A 196 12.31 -12.59 34.19
N ASN A 197 11.46 -13.36 33.50
CA ASN A 197 10.70 -12.83 32.36
C ASN A 197 9.66 -11.79 32.81
N LEU A 198 8.98 -12.02 33.94
CA LEU A 198 8.16 -11.00 34.60
C LEU A 198 8.98 -9.75 34.94
N ARG A 199 10.23 -9.92 35.38
CA ARG A 199 11.11 -8.78 35.72
C ARG A 199 11.38 -7.90 34.51
N GLU A 200 11.70 -8.48 33.35
CA GLU A 200 11.94 -7.70 32.12
C GLU A 200 10.67 -7.00 31.62
N VAL A 201 9.52 -7.67 31.72
CA VAL A 201 8.19 -7.10 31.47
C VAL A 201 7.90 -5.92 32.41
N LEU A 202 8.08 -6.08 33.73
CA LEU A 202 7.81 -5.00 34.70
C LEU A 202 8.81 -3.84 34.60
N LYS A 203 10.08 -4.09 34.23
CA LYS A 203 11.05 -3.04 33.88
C LYS A 203 10.64 -2.25 32.63
N ASN A 204 10.05 -2.89 31.62
CA ASN A 204 9.90 -2.31 30.29
C ASN A 204 9.14 -0.98 30.30
N GLY A 205 9.84 0.09 29.96
CA GLY A 205 9.31 1.44 29.93
C GLY A 205 8.34 1.72 28.78
N LYS A 206 8.14 0.83 27.80
CA LYS A 206 7.36 1.16 26.57
C LYS A 206 5.89 0.75 26.60
N PHE A 207 5.45 0.09 27.66
CA PHE A 207 4.14 -0.55 27.73
C PHE A 207 2.96 0.43 27.73
N CYS A 208 2.00 0.16 26.84
CA CYS A 208 0.89 1.04 26.54
C CYS A 208 -0.33 0.84 27.45
N THR A 209 -0.14 0.71 28.76
CA THR A 209 -1.22 0.47 29.74
C THR A 209 -1.04 1.27 31.05
N SER A 210 -2.04 1.30 31.93
CA SER A 210 -1.92 1.97 33.24
C SER A 210 -1.09 1.14 34.21
N GLU A 211 -0.38 1.79 35.14
CA GLU A 211 0.36 1.06 36.16
C GLU A 211 -0.60 0.26 37.08
N GLU A 212 -1.85 0.69 37.23
CA GLU A 212 -2.92 -0.10 37.87
C GLU A 212 -3.11 -1.48 37.22
N ASN A 213 -3.12 -1.57 35.89
CA ASN A 213 -3.26 -2.84 35.18
C ASN A 213 -2.02 -3.73 35.38
N LEU A 214 -0.82 -3.14 35.43
CA LEU A 214 0.43 -3.84 35.69
C LEU A 214 0.53 -4.35 37.14
N VAL A 215 0.06 -3.57 38.11
CA VAL A 215 -0.08 -3.99 39.51
C VAL A 215 -1.05 -5.17 39.61
N LYS A 216 -2.23 -5.09 38.98
CA LYS A 216 -3.20 -6.19 38.93
C LYS A 216 -2.64 -7.44 38.26
N ALA A 217 -1.90 -7.29 37.17
CA ALA A 217 -1.26 -8.41 36.48
C ALA A 217 -0.16 -9.05 37.35
N ALA A 218 0.70 -8.24 37.98
CA ALA A 218 1.74 -8.72 38.89
C ALA A 218 1.16 -9.45 40.12
N LEU A 219 0.05 -8.96 40.67
CA LEU A 219 -0.69 -9.63 41.76
C LEU A 219 -1.26 -10.98 41.30
N ARG A 220 -2.00 -11.04 40.18
CA ARG A 220 -2.50 -12.30 39.60
C ARG A 220 -1.38 -13.32 39.36
N TRP A 221 -0.24 -12.87 38.82
CA TRP A 221 0.92 -13.73 38.61
C TRP A 221 1.50 -14.24 39.93
N ALA A 222 1.53 -13.41 40.98
CA ALA A 222 2.08 -13.78 42.28
C ALA A 222 1.15 -14.72 43.07
N GLU A 223 -0.16 -14.56 42.94
CA GLU A 223 -1.18 -15.51 43.42
C GLU A 223 -0.99 -16.88 42.73
N GLU A 224 -0.81 -16.90 41.41
CA GLU A 224 -0.57 -18.14 40.67
C GLU A 224 0.81 -18.76 40.97
N GLU A 225 1.83 -17.94 41.25
CA GLU A 225 3.13 -18.42 41.74
C GLU A 225 3.03 -19.01 43.16
N CYS A 226 2.11 -18.54 44.00
CA CYS A 226 1.78 -19.19 45.27
C CYS A 226 1.11 -20.55 45.04
N ASN A 227 0.13 -20.63 44.12
CA ASN A 227 -0.52 -21.89 43.73
C ASN A 227 0.52 -22.92 43.24
N ARG A 228 1.42 -22.52 42.33
CA ARG A 228 2.52 -23.37 41.80
C ARG A 228 3.50 -23.87 42.87
N ARG A 229 3.56 -23.20 44.02
CA ARG A 229 4.45 -23.53 45.16
C ARG A 229 3.70 -24.18 46.32
N GLU A 230 2.41 -24.49 46.15
CA GLU A 230 1.53 -25.03 47.20
C GLU A 230 1.48 -24.14 48.46
N LEU A 231 1.54 -22.81 48.28
CA LEU A 231 1.48 -21.82 49.36
C LEU A 231 0.09 -21.19 49.45
N GLU A 232 -0.39 -20.97 50.68
CA GLU A 232 -1.62 -20.22 50.94
C GLU A 232 -1.50 -18.77 50.42
N ILE A 233 -2.54 -18.27 49.75
CA ILE A 233 -2.57 -16.93 49.17
C ILE A 233 -2.75 -15.90 50.30
N THR A 234 -1.63 -15.43 50.84
CA THR A 234 -1.55 -14.38 51.87
C THR A 234 -0.66 -13.24 51.40
N GLY A 235 -0.81 -12.04 51.98
CA GLY A 235 0.00 -10.87 51.64
C GLY A 235 1.51 -11.10 51.80
N GLU A 236 1.92 -11.84 52.84
CA GLU A 236 3.31 -12.25 53.06
C GLU A 236 3.81 -13.17 51.93
N ASN A 237 3.03 -14.18 51.54
CA ASN A 237 3.41 -15.10 50.47
C ASN A 237 3.42 -14.42 49.09
N ILE A 238 2.47 -13.53 48.79
CA ILE A 238 2.46 -12.71 47.55
C ILE A 238 3.70 -11.80 47.50
N ARG A 239 4.02 -11.09 48.60
CA ARG A 239 5.24 -10.26 48.72
C ARG A 239 6.50 -11.09 48.50
N LYS A 240 6.55 -12.32 49.04
CA LYS A 240 7.67 -13.28 48.87
C LYS A 240 7.79 -13.81 47.44
N SER A 241 6.67 -14.09 46.77
CA SER A 241 6.62 -14.50 45.36
C SER A 241 7.13 -13.39 44.43
N LEU A 242 6.70 -12.15 44.61
CA LEU A 242 7.21 -11.00 43.86
C LEU A 242 8.68 -10.69 44.21
N GLY A 243 9.03 -10.61 45.49
CA GLY A 243 10.33 -10.13 45.96
C GLY A 243 10.67 -8.76 45.37
N GLU A 244 11.91 -8.57 44.92
CA GLU A 244 12.38 -7.31 44.31
C GLU A 244 11.56 -6.82 43.10
N ASN A 245 10.80 -7.69 42.44
CA ASN A 245 9.93 -7.27 41.33
C ASN A 245 8.78 -6.35 41.81
N LEU A 246 8.41 -6.39 43.10
CA LEU A 246 7.44 -5.48 43.71
C LEU A 246 7.87 -4.01 43.55
N TYR A 247 9.17 -3.71 43.69
CA TYR A 247 9.69 -2.35 43.62
C TYR A 247 9.83 -1.81 42.20
N LEU A 248 9.68 -2.67 41.17
CA LEU A 248 9.61 -2.27 39.76
C LEU A 248 8.23 -1.71 39.38
N LEU A 249 7.21 -1.96 40.19
CA LEU A 249 5.91 -1.32 40.07
C LEU A 249 6.02 0.16 40.48
N ARG A 250 5.48 1.06 39.66
CA ARG A 250 5.50 2.50 39.92
C ARG A 250 4.38 2.91 40.87
N VAL A 251 4.38 2.34 42.08
CA VAL A 251 3.37 2.58 43.12
C VAL A 251 3.11 4.07 43.39
N PRO A 252 4.13 4.96 43.44
CA PRO A 252 3.93 6.42 43.57
C PRO A 252 3.11 7.09 42.47
N LEU A 253 2.83 6.41 41.34
CA LEU A 253 2.00 6.90 40.23
C LEU A 253 0.54 6.38 40.30
N LEU A 254 0.18 5.58 41.30
CA LEU A 254 -1.20 5.18 41.56
C LEU A 254 -1.98 6.31 42.23
N SER A 255 -3.32 6.27 42.17
CA SER A 255 -4.14 7.08 43.06
C SER A 255 -4.13 6.50 44.48
N LEU A 256 -4.34 7.34 45.49
CA LEU A 256 -4.45 6.90 46.90
C LEU A 256 -5.53 5.81 47.08
N ASP A 257 -6.66 5.92 46.38
CA ASP A 257 -7.73 4.91 46.37
C ASP A 257 -7.24 3.58 45.77
N THR A 258 -6.61 3.63 44.60
CA THR A 258 -6.04 2.46 43.91
C THR A 258 -4.96 1.77 44.74
N PHE A 259 -4.08 2.54 45.38
CA PHE A 259 -3.06 2.05 46.31
C PHE A 259 -3.71 1.34 47.51
N SER A 260 -4.73 1.96 48.11
CA SER A 260 -5.44 1.41 49.27
C SER A 260 -6.17 0.12 48.91
N HIS A 261 -6.87 0.10 47.77
CA HIS A 261 -7.66 -1.05 47.33
C HIS A 261 -6.83 -2.21 46.75
N LEU A 262 -5.67 -1.96 46.14
CA LEU A 262 -4.87 -3.02 45.50
C LEU A 262 -3.66 -3.50 46.30
N LEU A 263 -3.05 -2.65 47.15
CA LEU A 263 -1.80 -2.98 47.83
C LEU A 263 -1.99 -3.11 49.33
N VAL A 264 -2.64 -2.13 49.97
CA VAL A 264 -2.96 -2.16 51.41
C VAL A 264 -3.95 -3.28 51.72
N ALA A 265 -5.04 -3.40 50.96
CA ALA A 265 -6.02 -4.47 51.14
C ALA A 265 -5.42 -5.89 51.04
N THR A 266 -4.39 -6.07 50.20
CA THR A 266 -3.66 -7.35 50.04
C THR A 266 -2.61 -7.62 51.12
N GLN A 267 -2.31 -6.63 51.98
CA GLN A 267 -1.30 -6.73 53.05
C GLN A 267 0.11 -7.11 52.54
N ILE A 268 0.48 -6.71 51.32
CA ILE A 268 1.80 -7.02 50.71
C ILE A 268 2.89 -5.99 51.05
N LEU A 269 2.53 -4.90 51.71
CA LEU A 269 3.43 -3.83 52.15
C LEU A 269 3.69 -4.00 53.65
N ASP A 270 4.92 -3.74 54.10
CA ASP A 270 5.18 -3.67 55.54
C ASP A 270 4.66 -2.35 56.14
N ASP A 271 4.48 -2.30 57.47
CA ASP A 271 3.91 -1.14 58.16
C ASP A 271 4.66 0.17 57.88
N VAL A 272 5.97 0.11 57.61
CA VAL A 272 6.79 1.28 57.32
C VAL A 272 6.57 1.75 55.89
N GLU A 273 6.64 0.84 54.92
CA GLU A 273 6.34 1.12 53.50
C GLU A 273 4.92 1.63 53.30
N GLN A 274 3.95 1.01 53.95
CA GLN A 274 2.55 1.43 53.93
C GLN A 274 2.38 2.82 54.51
N LEU A 275 2.91 3.07 55.72
CA LEU A 275 2.82 4.37 56.39
C LEU A 275 3.52 5.48 55.59
N ASP A 276 4.68 5.19 55.00
CA ASP A 276 5.44 6.17 54.22
C ASP A 276 4.82 6.44 52.84
N LEU A 277 4.22 5.45 52.18
CA LEU A 277 3.43 5.67 50.97
C LEU A 277 2.13 6.45 51.29
N TYR A 278 1.45 6.17 52.40
CA TYR A 278 0.32 7.01 52.85
C TYR A 278 0.75 8.46 53.09
N LYS A 279 1.90 8.71 53.76
CA LYS A 279 2.46 10.06 53.90
C LYS A 279 2.78 10.69 52.54
N TYR A 280 3.41 9.95 51.63
CA TYR A 280 3.71 10.43 50.28
C TYR A 280 2.45 10.88 49.51
N PHE A 281 1.33 10.15 49.67
CA PHE A 281 0.05 10.52 49.06
C PHE A 281 -0.75 11.61 49.82
N THR A 282 -0.35 12.03 51.03
CA THR A 282 -1.16 12.92 51.89
C THR A 282 -0.42 14.13 52.46
N LEU A 283 0.92 14.18 52.37
CA LEU A 283 1.75 15.26 52.89
C LEU A 283 2.64 15.85 51.80
N ASP A 284 2.43 17.14 51.50
CA ASP A 284 3.32 17.88 50.59
C ASP A 284 4.77 17.82 51.07
N LYS A 285 5.67 17.51 50.13
CA LYS A 285 7.14 17.43 50.32
C LYS A 285 7.63 16.27 51.20
N PHE A 286 6.82 15.24 51.45
CA PHE A 286 7.30 14.00 52.09
C PHE A 286 7.86 13.01 51.06
N GLU A 287 9.17 12.75 51.10
CA GLU A 287 9.85 11.80 50.20
C GLU A 287 10.27 10.47 50.84
N GLY A 288 10.07 10.28 52.15
CA GLY A 288 10.49 9.08 52.88
C GLY A 288 9.77 7.82 52.39
N GLY A 289 10.45 6.66 52.43
CA GLY A 289 9.93 5.33 52.07
C GLY A 289 9.59 5.09 50.59
N ALA A 290 8.94 6.06 49.93
CA ALA A 290 8.62 6.08 48.50
C ALA A 290 9.87 6.11 47.58
N GLN A 291 11.09 6.10 48.15
CA GLN A 291 12.35 5.98 47.41
C GLN A 291 12.65 4.55 46.94
N LYS A 292 12.04 3.52 47.54
CA LYS A 292 12.24 2.12 47.11
C LYS A 292 11.57 1.81 45.76
N PHE A 293 10.42 2.43 45.50
CA PHE A 293 9.62 2.18 44.30
C PHE A 293 10.04 3.09 43.14
N GLN A 294 9.91 2.58 41.91
CA GLN A 294 10.12 3.38 40.70
C GLN A 294 9.17 4.59 40.66
N ARG A 295 9.72 5.79 40.41
CA ARG A 295 8.96 7.04 40.32
C ARG A 295 8.80 7.52 38.87
N ASP A 296 9.74 7.17 37.99
CA ASP A 296 9.75 7.58 36.59
C ASP A 296 8.63 6.89 35.81
N ALA A 297 7.85 7.65 35.04
CA ALA A 297 6.82 7.07 34.18
C ALA A 297 7.41 6.18 33.07
N ARG A 298 6.60 5.27 32.53
CA ARG A 298 6.95 4.43 31.37
C ARG A 298 7.07 5.31 30.10
N PHE A 299 8.31 5.48 29.61
CA PHE A 299 8.80 6.24 28.43
C PHE A 299 8.32 7.68 28.26
N GLU A 300 9.29 8.61 28.34
CA GLU A 300 9.18 9.94 27.72
C GLU A 300 9.71 9.94 26.27
N ASN A 301 9.19 10.85 25.46
CA ASN A 301 9.47 11.15 24.05
C ASN A 301 8.95 10.16 22.98
N ALA A 302 8.24 10.62 21.93
CA ALA A 302 7.94 12.00 21.53
C ALA A 302 6.47 12.40 21.79
N PRO A 303 6.19 13.66 22.20
CA PRO A 303 4.82 14.16 22.32
C PRO A 303 4.21 14.49 20.95
N THR A 304 2.91 14.21 20.81
CA THR A 304 2.09 14.69 19.69
C THR A 304 0.90 15.46 20.27
N GLU A 305 0.77 16.75 19.93
CA GLU A 305 -0.39 17.54 20.35
C GLU A 305 -1.69 16.99 19.73
N VAL A 306 -2.74 16.84 20.54
CA VAL A 306 -4.08 16.49 20.04
C VAL A 306 -5.14 17.35 20.74
N LYS A 307 -5.78 18.25 19.98
CA LYS A 307 -7.02 18.93 20.37
C LYS A 307 -8.22 18.11 19.90
N VAL A 308 -9.25 17.93 20.73
CA VAL A 308 -10.49 17.22 20.33
C VAL A 308 -11.76 17.93 20.81
N GLN A 309 -12.70 18.11 19.87
CA GLN A 309 -14.14 18.39 20.02
C GLN A 309 -14.89 17.81 18.80
N THR A 310 -16.13 17.30 18.85
CA THR A 310 -17.01 16.94 19.99
C THR A 310 -18.00 15.83 19.52
N LEU A 311 -18.20 14.80 20.33
CA LEU A 311 -19.05 13.64 19.98
C LEU A 311 -20.56 13.92 20.08
N TYR A 312 -21.35 13.40 19.13
CA TYR A 312 -22.81 13.26 19.23
C TYR A 312 -23.30 11.95 18.60
N GLY A 313 -23.86 11.03 19.40
CA GLY A 313 -24.50 9.80 18.92
C GLY A 313 -26.02 9.94 18.72
N SER A 314 -26.63 9.03 17.95
CA SER A 314 -28.09 8.92 17.78
C SER A 314 -28.57 7.48 17.95
N LEU A 315 -29.75 7.30 18.53
CA LEU A 315 -30.41 6.03 18.79
C LEU A 315 -31.92 6.19 18.52
N GLY A 316 -32.52 5.33 17.70
CA GLY A 316 -33.97 5.11 17.66
C GLY A 316 -34.29 3.72 18.21
N GLN A 317 -35.51 3.36 18.64
CA GLN A 317 -36.77 4.08 18.84
C GLN A 317 -37.59 3.21 19.83
N ARG A 318 -38.36 3.69 20.82
CA ARG A 318 -38.83 5.04 21.21
C ARG A 318 -38.76 5.21 22.75
N THR A 319 -39.06 6.42 23.23
CA THR A 319 -39.67 6.82 24.54
C THR A 319 -39.53 5.89 25.77
N ALA A 320 -39.08 6.36 26.95
CA ALA A 320 -38.62 7.69 27.37
C ALA A 320 -37.87 7.59 28.73
N GLY A 321 -37.16 8.66 29.14
CA GLY A 321 -36.65 8.83 30.51
C GLY A 321 -35.11 8.90 30.62
N LEU A 322 -34.59 10.02 31.13
CA LEU A 322 -33.19 10.19 31.56
C LEU A 322 -32.91 9.29 32.81
N VAL A 323 -31.68 8.97 33.22
CA VAL A 323 -30.58 9.86 33.64
C VAL A 323 -29.24 9.10 33.64
N CYS A 324 -28.19 9.65 33.03
CA CYS A 324 -26.87 9.86 33.69
C CYS A 324 -25.87 10.66 32.81
N LYS A 325 -25.49 11.85 33.31
CA LYS A 325 -24.20 12.55 33.16
C LYS A 325 -23.33 12.23 31.92
N GLN A 326 -23.39 13.08 30.90
CA GLN A 326 -22.30 13.17 29.91
C GLN A 326 -21.04 13.73 30.60
N LYS A 327 -20.01 12.89 30.71
CA LYS A 327 -18.69 13.25 31.26
C LYS A 327 -17.77 13.61 30.08
N ILE A 328 -17.31 14.86 29.99
CA ILE A 328 -16.18 15.18 29.11
C ILE A 328 -14.95 14.52 29.71
N SER A 329 -14.28 13.65 28.96
CA SER A 329 -13.08 12.93 29.40
C SER A 329 -11.97 13.10 28.38
N VAL A 330 -11.01 13.95 28.71
CA VAL A 330 -9.73 14.01 27.99
C VAL A 330 -8.80 12.98 28.64
N ARG A 331 -8.45 11.93 27.90
CA ARG A 331 -7.39 10.99 28.29
C ARG A 331 -6.10 11.34 27.54
N SER A 332 -5.24 12.12 28.20
CA SER A 332 -3.82 12.18 27.87
C SER A 332 -3.06 11.16 28.72
N ARG A 333 -1.88 10.73 28.28
CA ARG A 333 -0.92 9.95 29.10
C ARG A 333 0.17 10.81 29.76
N PHE A 334 0.14 12.12 29.55
CA PHE A 334 1.03 13.12 30.14
C PHE A 334 0.25 14.36 30.62
N PRO A 335 0.77 15.14 31.59
CA PRO A 335 0.13 16.39 32.02
C PRO A 335 -0.10 17.35 30.85
N VAL A 336 -1.31 17.94 30.80
CA VAL A 336 -1.73 18.87 29.74
C VAL A 336 -1.83 20.27 30.35
N LYS A 337 -1.07 21.24 29.81
CA LYS A 337 -1.24 22.64 30.20
C LYS A 337 -2.44 23.23 29.45
N LEU A 338 -3.58 23.28 30.11
CA LEU A 338 -4.81 23.91 29.59
C LEU A 338 -4.69 25.43 29.64
N CYS A 339 -4.17 26.04 28.56
CA CYS A 339 -4.20 27.49 28.36
C CYS A 339 -5.63 27.96 28.05
N GLN A 340 -6.41 28.10 29.13
CA GLN A 340 -7.73 28.74 29.25
C GLN A 340 -8.86 28.20 28.35
N ILE A 341 -9.76 27.43 28.98
CA ILE A 341 -11.15 27.34 28.50
C ILE A 341 -11.88 28.59 28.99
N LYS A 342 -12.12 29.53 28.08
CA LYS A 342 -13.01 30.66 28.33
C LYS A 342 -14.46 30.19 28.03
N LEU A 343 -15.39 30.35 28.99
CA LEU A 343 -16.87 30.18 28.86
C LEU A 343 -17.59 31.49 29.28
N LEU A 344 -18.20 32.24 28.35
CA LEU A 344 -18.61 33.63 28.61
C LEU A 344 -20.06 33.65 29.08
N PRO A 345 -20.48 34.71 29.76
CA PRO A 345 -21.87 35.12 29.73
C PRO A 345 -22.00 36.40 28.91
N PHE A 346 -22.74 36.39 27.81
CA PHE A 346 -23.27 37.64 27.26
C PHE A 346 -24.35 38.16 28.20
N PRO A 347 -24.42 39.47 28.48
CA PRO A 347 -25.41 40.00 29.41
C PRO A 347 -26.83 39.90 28.84
N SER A 348 -27.71 39.20 29.54
CA SER A 348 -29.15 39.27 29.26
C SER A 348 -29.73 40.58 29.82
N LYS A 349 -29.71 41.65 29.01
CA LYS A 349 -30.60 42.82 29.11
C LYS A 349 -30.95 43.24 27.68
N SER A 350 -32.18 43.58 27.32
CA SER A 350 -33.37 43.85 28.13
C SER A 350 -34.62 43.16 27.57
N LEU A 351 -35.51 42.71 28.46
CA LEU A 351 -36.93 42.71 28.12
C LEU A 351 -37.36 44.17 27.94
N ASP A 352 -38.15 44.44 26.91
CA ASP A 352 -39.30 45.33 27.09
C ASP A 352 -40.56 44.49 26.90
N ALA A 353 -41.40 44.53 27.93
CA ALA A 353 -42.66 43.80 27.95
C ALA A 353 -43.74 44.61 27.24
N ASN A 354 -44.72 43.95 26.61
CA ASN A 354 -46.13 44.27 26.81
C ASN A 354 -47.11 43.30 26.11
N PHE A 355 -48.21 42.99 26.82
CA PHE A 355 -49.53 42.55 26.32
C PHE A 355 -49.74 41.13 25.78
N TYR A 356 -50.92 40.48 25.94
CA TYR A 356 -51.96 40.53 27.00
C TYR A 356 -52.95 39.35 26.75
N GLN A 357 -53.37 38.63 27.81
CA GLN A 357 -54.69 37.96 27.99
C GLN A 357 -55.31 36.85 27.06
N TYR A 358 -55.91 35.88 27.77
CA TYR A 358 -57.13 35.09 27.49
C TYR A 358 -57.15 33.86 26.54
N HIS A 359 -57.98 32.88 26.95
CA HIS A 359 -58.38 31.59 26.33
C HIS A 359 -57.42 30.38 26.35
N MET A 360 -58.07 29.21 26.53
CA MET A 360 -57.65 27.82 26.26
C MET A 360 -56.16 27.46 26.24
N HIS A 361 -55.55 27.24 27.41
CA HIS A 361 -54.39 26.37 27.58
C HIS A 361 -54.23 25.92 29.05
N ASN A 362 -53.35 24.93 29.27
CA ASN A 362 -52.76 24.46 30.54
C ASN A 362 -53.67 24.10 31.75
N SER A 363 -53.51 22.85 32.21
CA SER A 363 -53.28 22.60 33.64
C SER A 363 -52.12 21.61 33.81
N HIS A 364 -51.16 21.97 34.68
CA HIS A 364 -49.91 21.22 34.88
C HIS A 364 -50.08 20.04 35.85
N LYS A 365 -49.24 19.02 35.65
CA LYS A 365 -48.49 18.42 36.77
C LYS A 365 -46.99 18.57 36.48
N HIS A 366 -46.21 18.77 37.54
CA HIS A 366 -44.78 19.03 37.47
C HIS A 366 -43.96 17.74 37.31
N GLU A 367 -42.97 17.76 36.42
CA GLU A 367 -41.77 16.92 36.50
C GLU A 367 -40.53 17.83 36.44
N GLN A 368 -39.48 17.46 37.16
CA GLN A 368 -38.28 18.28 37.36
C GLN A 368 -37.26 18.08 36.22
N GLY A 369 -36.70 19.18 35.70
CA GLY A 369 -35.57 19.15 34.76
C GLY A 369 -34.21 19.02 35.47
N PRO A 370 -33.14 18.63 34.74
CA PRO A 370 -31.83 18.38 35.34
C PRO A 370 -31.05 19.66 35.68
N ASP A 371 -30.36 19.66 36.82
CA ASP A 371 -29.39 20.69 37.19
C ASP A 371 -28.19 20.72 36.24
N ILE A 372 -27.70 21.93 35.95
CA ILE A 372 -26.44 22.16 35.24
C ILE A 372 -25.49 22.89 36.18
N LYS A 373 -24.33 22.26 36.46
CA LYS A 373 -23.19 22.89 37.15
C LYS A 373 -22.00 22.98 36.21
N ILE A 374 -21.35 24.14 36.20
CA ILE A 374 -20.09 24.38 35.48
C ILE A 374 -19.05 24.76 36.54
N ILE A 375 -17.98 23.97 36.61
CA ILE A 375 -16.86 24.18 37.53
C ILE A 375 -15.60 24.25 36.66
N VAL A 376 -14.77 25.25 36.89
CA VAL A 376 -13.43 25.36 36.32
C VAL A 376 -12.44 25.20 37.46
N LEU A 377 -11.40 24.39 37.24
CA LEU A 377 -10.24 24.29 38.12
C LEU A 377 -9.11 25.08 37.47
N GLU A 378 -8.56 26.04 38.18
CA GLU A 378 -7.39 26.80 37.78
C GLU A 378 -6.26 26.42 38.74
N GLN A 379 -5.14 25.93 38.20
CA GLN A 379 -3.98 25.54 39.00
C GLN A 379 -2.83 26.51 38.70
N VAL A 380 -2.59 27.43 39.64
CA VAL A 380 -1.38 28.25 39.69
C VAL A 380 -0.55 27.74 40.87
N GLU A 381 0.64 27.22 40.56
CA GLU A 381 1.72 26.83 41.48
C GLU A 381 1.34 26.54 42.94
N GLY A 382 0.88 25.31 43.20
CA GLY A 382 1.05 24.66 44.52
C GLY A 382 -0.16 24.49 45.42
N GLU A 383 -1.31 25.14 45.18
CA GLU A 383 -2.57 24.84 45.90
C GLU A 383 -3.77 24.83 44.93
N GLU A 384 -4.60 23.77 44.96
CA GLU A 384 -5.91 23.79 44.30
C GLU A 384 -6.93 24.55 45.16
N LYS A 385 -7.61 25.55 44.58
CA LYS A 385 -8.84 26.15 45.15
C LYS A 385 -9.98 26.09 44.15
N THR A 386 -11.05 25.40 44.55
CA THR A 386 -12.27 25.28 43.75
C THR A 386 -13.17 26.49 43.98
N GLN A 387 -13.60 27.17 42.92
CA GLN A 387 -14.64 28.20 43.02
C GLN A 387 -15.74 28.00 41.96
N THR A 388 -16.99 27.96 42.41
CA THR A 388 -18.18 27.83 41.55
C THR A 388 -18.51 29.18 40.93
N LEU A 389 -18.49 29.29 39.60
CA LEU A 389 -18.82 30.54 38.88
C LEU A 389 -20.30 30.66 38.47
N TYR A 390 -21.04 29.55 38.34
CA TYR A 390 -22.48 29.58 38.10
C TYR A 390 -23.20 28.30 38.55
N GLU A 391 -24.38 28.47 39.16
CA GLU A 391 -25.30 27.40 39.52
C GLU A 391 -26.73 27.90 39.25
N GLY A 392 -27.52 27.19 38.44
CA GLY A 392 -28.85 27.65 38.06
C GLY A 392 -29.68 26.66 37.25
N LEU A 393 -30.98 26.67 37.52
CA LEU A 393 -32.00 25.85 36.83
C LEU A 393 -32.45 26.52 35.54
N ARG A 394 -32.59 25.74 34.45
CA ARG A 394 -33.14 26.23 33.17
C ARG A 394 -34.52 25.63 32.93
N THR A 395 -35.55 26.46 32.89
CA THR A 395 -36.91 26.05 32.49
C THR A 395 -37.02 25.96 30.97
N SER A 396 -37.81 25.00 30.49
CA SER A 396 -38.04 24.80 29.06
C SER A 396 -39.05 25.81 28.50
N THR A 397 -38.61 26.76 27.67
CA THR A 397 -39.33 27.23 26.46
C THR A 397 -38.50 28.23 25.67
N ASN A 398 -38.65 28.17 24.34
CA ASN A 398 -38.20 29.11 23.31
C ASN A 398 -36.69 29.24 23.04
N LEU A 399 -36.40 29.36 21.73
CA LEU A 399 -35.07 29.31 21.12
C LEU A 399 -34.52 30.72 20.89
N ALA A 400 -33.36 30.99 21.48
CA ALA A 400 -32.37 31.91 20.93
C ALA A 400 -30.98 31.48 21.46
N PRO A 401 -29.99 31.21 20.59
CA PRO A 401 -28.61 31.09 21.03
C PRO A 401 -28.06 32.48 21.35
N VAL A 402 -27.48 32.63 22.54
CA VAL A 402 -26.75 33.83 22.94
C VAL A 402 -25.26 33.60 22.61
N PRO A 403 -24.60 34.44 21.79
CA PRO A 403 -23.18 34.30 21.46
C PRO A 403 -22.30 34.64 22.67
N LEU A 404 -21.04 34.22 22.70
CA LEU A 404 -20.15 34.29 23.86
C LEU A 404 -18.70 34.61 23.41
N ASP A 405 -18.38 35.89 23.21
CA ASP A 405 -17.21 36.36 22.42
C ASP A 405 -15.87 36.49 23.16
N PHE A 406 -14.89 35.66 22.81
CA PHE A 406 -13.66 35.56 23.59
C PHE A 406 -12.35 35.98 22.96
N VAL A 407 -11.81 37.07 23.51
CA VAL A 407 -10.48 37.60 23.23
C VAL A 407 -9.44 37.07 24.21
N PHE A 408 -8.28 36.66 23.71
CA PHE A 408 -7.02 36.58 24.45
C PHE A 408 -5.87 37.14 23.61
N THR A 409 -4.96 37.86 24.24
CA THR A 409 -3.73 38.41 23.66
C THR A 409 -2.52 37.76 24.33
N SER A 410 -1.53 37.35 23.55
CA SER A 410 -0.26 36.81 24.07
C SER A 410 0.88 37.83 23.97
N GLU A 411 1.58 38.08 25.06
CA GLU A 411 2.93 38.64 25.03
C GLU A 411 3.94 37.49 24.85
N GLY A 412 4.57 37.39 23.67
CA GLY A 412 5.61 36.39 23.39
C GLY A 412 5.61 35.89 21.93
N ASP A 413 6.75 36.05 21.27
CA ASP A 413 7.18 35.52 19.95
C ASP A 413 6.12 35.26 18.83
N PRO A 414 6.11 36.05 17.72
CA PRO A 414 5.12 35.91 16.64
C PRO A 414 5.22 34.65 15.75
N SER A 415 6.17 33.74 16.00
CA SER A 415 6.54 32.68 15.04
C SER A 415 5.66 31.42 15.04
N HIS A 416 4.77 31.23 16.01
CA HIS A 416 4.01 29.98 16.20
C HIS A 416 2.53 30.11 15.85
N LYS A 417 2.14 29.54 14.71
CA LYS A 417 0.76 29.49 14.19
C LYS A 417 0.06 28.20 14.63
N VAL A 418 -1.17 28.31 15.14
CA VAL A 418 -1.89 27.19 15.78
C VAL A 418 -3.27 27.00 15.14
N GLN A 419 -3.45 25.89 14.41
CA GLN A 419 -4.75 25.51 13.82
C GLN A 419 -5.63 24.71 14.80
N LEU A 420 -6.92 24.59 14.45
CA LEU A 420 -7.95 23.97 15.29
C LEU A 420 -8.96 23.23 14.39
N VAL A 421 -9.28 21.98 14.73
CA VAL A 421 -10.17 21.10 13.95
C VAL A 421 -11.26 20.54 14.85
N VAL A 422 -12.51 20.57 14.38
CA VAL A 422 -13.70 20.06 15.09
C VAL A 422 -14.38 19.00 14.24
N CYS A 423 -14.72 17.85 14.83
CA CYS A 423 -15.44 16.77 14.15
C CYS A 423 -16.60 16.23 15.01
N VAL A 424 -17.73 15.94 14.38
CA VAL A 424 -18.95 15.40 15.03
C VAL A 424 -19.37 14.11 14.32
N SER A 425 -19.62 13.02 15.05
CA SER A 425 -20.03 11.73 14.45
C SER A 425 -21.02 10.93 15.29
N SER A 426 -22.09 10.44 14.65
CA SER A 426 -23.05 9.48 15.20
C SER A 426 -22.89 8.08 14.60
N LYS A 427 -23.13 7.03 15.42
CA LYS A 427 -23.28 5.62 14.98
C LYS A 427 -24.61 5.04 15.42
N CYS A 428 -25.22 4.25 14.55
CA CYS A 428 -26.38 3.40 14.85
C CYS A 428 -25.93 2.11 15.56
N ARG A 429 -26.71 1.63 16.55
CA ARG A 429 -26.37 0.44 17.36
C ARG A 429 -26.69 -0.92 16.73
N THR A 430 -27.37 -0.97 15.57
CA THR A 430 -27.80 -2.25 14.96
C THR A 430 -26.89 -2.74 13.82
N CYS A 431 -26.12 -1.84 13.17
CA CYS A 431 -25.33 -2.19 11.97
C CYS A 431 -23.88 -1.65 11.96
N GLY A 432 -23.43 -0.92 13.01
CA GLY A 432 -22.02 -0.57 13.19
C GLY A 432 -21.43 0.50 12.26
N VAL A 433 -22.17 1.03 11.28
CA VAL A 433 -21.70 2.08 10.36
C VAL A 433 -22.02 3.50 10.86
N ALA A 434 -21.16 4.48 10.54
CA ALA A 434 -21.35 5.92 10.78
C ALA A 434 -21.49 6.68 9.45
N THR A 435 -22.40 7.65 9.39
CA THR A 435 -22.48 8.69 8.35
C THR A 435 -22.79 10.03 8.99
N ALA A 436 -22.15 11.11 8.55
CA ALA A 436 -22.30 12.45 9.13
C ALA A 436 -23.44 13.24 8.47
N PRO A 437 -24.54 13.62 9.16
CA PRO A 437 -25.66 14.32 8.52
C PRO A 437 -25.52 15.85 8.49
N PHE A 438 -24.83 16.45 9.47
CA PHE A 438 -24.94 17.90 9.73
C PHE A 438 -24.28 18.79 8.67
N TYR A 439 -23.27 18.27 7.97
CA TYR A 439 -22.61 18.96 6.87
C TYR A 439 -23.44 18.92 5.56
N GLN A 440 -24.31 17.91 5.40
CA GLN A 440 -25.16 17.79 4.20
C GLN A 440 -26.28 18.84 4.16
N THR A 441 -26.74 19.35 5.29
CA THR A 441 -27.80 20.37 5.34
C THR A 441 -27.26 21.73 4.92
N ILE A 442 -26.13 22.17 5.49
CA ILE A 442 -25.50 23.46 5.15
C ILE A 442 -25.03 23.47 3.69
N CYS A 443 -24.40 22.39 3.20
CA CYS A 443 -24.01 22.29 1.80
C CYS A 443 -25.21 22.25 0.83
N LYS A 444 -26.38 21.73 1.25
CA LYS A 444 -27.62 21.81 0.45
C LYS A 444 -28.21 23.20 0.42
N GLU A 445 -28.19 23.92 1.54
CA GLU A 445 -28.69 25.30 1.63
C GLU A 445 -27.76 26.31 0.93
N ALA A 446 -26.47 25.96 0.75
CA ALA A 446 -25.46 26.75 0.04
C ALA A 446 -25.10 26.23 -1.37
N GLY A 447 -25.85 25.27 -1.94
CA GLY A 447 -25.67 24.78 -3.33
C GLY A 447 -24.43 23.90 -3.61
N LEU A 448 -23.57 23.64 -2.63
CA LEU A 448 -22.31 22.91 -2.79
C LEU A 448 -22.52 21.38 -2.78
N THR A 449 -22.38 20.72 -3.93
CA THR A 449 -22.72 19.29 -4.10
C THR A 449 -21.54 18.32 -4.20
N LYS A 450 -20.28 18.77 -4.09
CA LYS A 450 -19.07 17.92 -4.20
C LYS A 450 -18.26 17.90 -2.90
N PHE A 451 -18.12 16.68 -2.37
CA PHE A 451 -17.15 16.17 -1.36
C PHE A 451 -16.89 16.98 -0.07
N ILE A 452 -16.99 16.32 1.09
CA ILE A 452 -16.79 16.92 2.42
C ILE A 452 -15.49 16.37 3.05
N PRO A 453 -14.45 17.19 3.27
CA PRO A 453 -13.25 16.77 3.97
C PRO A 453 -13.54 16.39 5.44
N LYS A 454 -12.95 15.28 5.93
CA LYS A 454 -13.08 14.88 7.35
C LYS A 454 -12.26 15.73 8.33
N ARG A 455 -11.34 16.55 7.84
CA ARG A 455 -10.59 17.57 8.60
C ARG A 455 -10.38 18.78 7.67
N VAL A 456 -10.56 19.99 8.19
CA VAL A 456 -10.33 21.26 7.47
C VAL A 456 -9.21 22.01 8.18
N VAL A 457 -8.36 22.66 7.40
CA VAL A 457 -7.14 23.34 7.80
C VAL A 457 -7.28 24.79 7.34
N VAL A 458 -7.24 25.76 8.27
CA VAL A 458 -7.52 27.17 7.98
C VAL A 458 -6.20 27.91 7.72
N SER A 459 -6.11 28.60 6.58
CA SER A 459 -4.95 29.42 6.22
C SER A 459 -4.76 30.58 7.21
N ASN A 460 -3.54 31.12 7.29
CA ASN A 460 -3.25 32.15 8.27
C ASN A 460 -3.80 33.51 7.84
N GLU A 461 -3.86 33.76 6.53
CA GLU A 461 -4.51 34.92 5.94
C GLU A 461 -6.02 34.92 6.28
N ALA A 462 -6.69 33.75 6.25
CA ALA A 462 -8.07 33.63 6.69
C ALA A 462 -8.24 33.90 8.20
N VAL A 463 -7.27 33.50 9.04
CA VAL A 463 -7.26 33.86 10.47
C VAL A 463 -7.08 35.37 10.65
N ASP A 464 -6.15 36.00 9.93
CA ASP A 464 -5.91 37.44 10.00
C ASP A 464 -7.10 38.27 9.49
N MET A 465 -7.85 37.79 8.48
CA MET A 465 -9.09 38.42 8.01
C MET A 465 -10.24 38.32 9.04
N ILE A 466 -10.40 37.17 9.72
CA ILE A 466 -11.34 37.03 10.84
C ILE A 466 -10.96 38.00 11.96
N LEU A 467 -9.68 38.10 12.30
CA LEU A 467 -9.17 39.01 13.34
C LEU A 467 -9.33 40.48 12.96
N GLN A 468 -9.41 40.81 11.67
CA GLN A 468 -9.70 42.16 11.16
C GLN A 468 -11.20 42.45 11.00
N GLY A 469 -12.09 41.51 11.33
CA GLY A 469 -13.54 41.72 11.37
C GLY A 469 -14.25 41.59 10.02
N HIS A 470 -13.64 40.92 9.04
CA HIS A 470 -14.28 40.58 7.77
C HIS A 470 -15.45 39.60 7.95
N ASN A 471 -16.38 39.60 7.00
CA ASN A 471 -17.53 38.71 7.02
C ASN A 471 -17.09 37.24 6.89
N LEU A 472 -17.79 36.32 7.57
CA LEU A 472 -17.58 34.88 7.45
C LEU A 472 -17.59 34.40 5.98
N ILE A 473 -18.44 35.01 5.14
CA ILE A 473 -18.55 34.72 3.70
C ILE A 473 -17.26 35.12 2.96
N GLU A 474 -16.75 36.35 3.16
CA GLU A 474 -15.48 36.82 2.57
C GLU A 474 -14.28 35.98 3.03
N THR A 475 -14.37 35.42 4.24
CA THR A 475 -13.30 34.56 4.78
C THR A 475 -13.33 33.15 4.18
N MET A 476 -14.51 32.64 3.83
CA MET A 476 -14.66 31.28 3.27
C MET A 476 -13.95 31.12 1.91
N THR A 477 -13.85 32.18 1.11
CA THR A 477 -13.05 32.20 -0.14
C THR A 477 -11.57 31.88 0.09
N PHE A 478 -11.01 32.28 1.24
CA PHE A 478 -9.58 32.13 1.56
C PHE A 478 -9.21 30.85 2.32
N MET A 479 -10.20 30.04 2.72
CA MET A 479 -9.97 28.73 3.35
C MET A 479 -9.62 27.64 2.31
N LYS A 480 -8.40 27.69 1.76
CA LYS A 480 -7.84 26.56 0.99
C LYS A 480 -7.76 25.33 1.91
N ALA A 481 -8.49 24.28 1.56
CA ALA A 481 -8.45 23.00 2.28
C ALA A 481 -7.11 22.28 2.06
N GLU A 482 -6.11 22.55 2.91
CA GLU A 482 -4.85 21.81 2.88
C GLU A 482 -5.06 20.34 3.26
N VAL A 483 -4.78 19.46 2.31
CA VAL A 483 -4.80 18.00 2.51
C VAL A 483 -3.61 17.60 3.36
N MET A 484 -3.86 17.02 4.54
CA MET A 484 -2.75 16.49 5.36
C MET A 484 -1.94 15.43 4.58
N PRO A 485 -0.60 15.47 4.67
CA PRO A 485 0.25 14.57 3.90
C PRO A 485 0.01 13.12 4.30
N SER A 486 -0.01 12.23 3.31
CA SER A 486 -0.12 10.78 3.52
C SER A 486 1.05 10.25 4.36
N LEU A 487 0.79 9.29 5.24
CA LEU A 487 1.81 8.66 6.08
C LEU A 487 2.67 7.67 5.29
N LEU A 488 2.10 7.10 4.23
CA LEU A 488 2.73 6.18 3.29
C LEU A 488 2.58 6.72 1.86
N VAL A 489 3.62 6.58 1.03
CA VAL A 489 3.47 6.61 -0.43
C VAL A 489 3.66 5.19 -0.96
N ALA A 490 2.75 4.74 -1.80
CA ALA A 490 2.77 3.45 -2.46
C ALA A 490 2.72 3.64 -3.98
N ALA A 491 3.75 3.17 -4.69
CA ALA A 491 3.79 3.19 -6.14
C ALA A 491 3.46 1.82 -6.73
N ILE A 492 2.63 1.80 -7.77
CA ILE A 492 2.38 0.65 -8.64
C ILE A 492 3.06 0.92 -9.99
N ASP A 493 4.03 0.06 -10.31
CA ASP A 493 4.57 -0.08 -11.66
C ASP A 493 3.73 -1.11 -12.41
N PHE A 494 2.88 -0.61 -13.30
CA PHE A 494 2.00 -1.43 -14.13
C PHE A 494 2.67 -1.65 -15.48
N GLY A 495 3.69 -2.50 -15.55
CA GLY A 495 4.44 -2.76 -16.78
C GLY A 495 3.70 -3.62 -17.81
N THR A 496 4.29 -3.79 -18.99
CA THR A 496 3.72 -4.68 -20.04
C THR A 496 4.01 -6.15 -19.79
N THR A 497 5.22 -6.47 -19.32
CA THR A 497 5.66 -7.86 -19.06
C THR A 497 5.58 -8.20 -17.59
N TYR A 498 5.93 -7.24 -16.73
CA TYR A 498 5.98 -7.40 -15.29
C TYR A 498 5.41 -6.18 -14.59
N SER A 499 4.62 -6.40 -13.54
CA SER A 499 4.06 -5.37 -12.68
C SER A 499 4.47 -5.61 -11.22
N GLY A 500 4.48 -4.58 -10.39
CA GLY A 500 4.80 -4.71 -8.97
C GLY A 500 4.56 -3.40 -8.22
N TYR A 501 4.73 -3.43 -6.90
CA TYR A 501 4.61 -2.25 -6.07
C TYR A 501 5.84 -2.04 -5.17
N ALA A 502 6.01 -0.78 -4.76
CA ALA A 502 7.01 -0.32 -3.82
C ALA A 502 6.40 0.76 -2.93
N PHE A 503 6.96 0.96 -1.74
CA PHE A 503 6.46 1.96 -0.80
C PHE A 503 7.56 2.54 0.08
N SER A 504 7.31 3.70 0.65
CA SER A 504 8.13 4.30 1.70
C SER A 504 7.26 5.14 2.63
N PHE A 505 7.50 5.05 3.93
CA PHE A 505 6.83 5.90 4.91
C PHE A 505 7.39 7.32 4.87
N LEU A 506 6.55 8.33 5.11
CA LEU A 506 6.95 9.73 5.10
C LEU A 506 8.14 10.03 6.06
N HIS A 507 8.20 9.34 7.19
CA HIS A 507 9.28 9.49 8.17
C HIS A 507 10.60 8.79 7.78
N GLU A 508 10.55 7.85 6.83
CA GLU A 508 11.72 7.19 6.25
C GLU A 508 12.25 8.00 5.08
N TYR A 509 11.37 8.39 4.16
CA TYR A 509 11.67 9.29 3.05
C TYR A 509 12.38 10.57 3.53
N LYS A 510 11.88 11.22 4.59
CA LYS A 510 12.49 12.41 5.19
C LYS A 510 13.89 12.19 5.78
N LYS A 511 14.34 10.94 5.98
CA LYS A 511 15.70 10.60 6.44
C LYS A 511 16.59 10.18 5.28
N ASP A 512 16.04 9.42 4.34
CA ASP A 512 16.71 8.93 3.14
C ASP A 512 15.67 8.67 2.03
N PRO A 513 15.60 9.53 0.99
CA PRO A 513 14.72 9.34 -0.17
C PRO A 513 14.91 8.02 -0.92
N LEU A 514 16.06 7.35 -0.78
CA LEU A 514 16.33 6.05 -1.40
C LEU A 514 15.86 4.88 -0.54
N LYS A 515 15.40 5.11 0.70
CA LYS A 515 14.86 4.07 1.58
C LYS A 515 13.43 3.69 1.15
N ILE A 516 13.37 2.82 0.15
CA ILE A 516 12.14 2.37 -0.51
C ILE A 516 12.06 0.84 -0.44
N SER A 517 10.97 0.34 0.13
CA SER A 517 10.64 -1.09 0.22
C SER A 517 10.00 -1.58 -1.06
N THR A 518 10.40 -2.76 -1.56
CA THR A 518 9.87 -3.38 -2.79
C THR A 518 9.30 -4.76 -2.50
N ALA A 519 8.13 -5.08 -3.07
CA ALA A 519 7.55 -6.41 -2.96
C ALA A 519 8.45 -7.48 -3.61
N THR A 520 8.44 -8.69 -3.07
CA THR A 520 9.19 -9.84 -3.58
C THR A 520 8.23 -10.97 -3.94
N TRP A 521 8.45 -11.59 -5.10
CA TRP A 521 7.56 -12.56 -5.74
C TRP A 521 8.37 -13.79 -6.18
N THR A 522 7.78 -14.98 -6.06
CA THR A 522 8.44 -16.25 -6.44
C THR A 522 7.72 -16.89 -7.63
N ALA A 523 8.45 -17.20 -8.71
CA ALA A 523 7.88 -17.75 -9.93
C ALA A 523 7.86 -19.30 -9.94
N GLY A 524 6.82 -19.89 -9.35
CA GLY A 524 6.55 -21.33 -9.35
C GLY A 524 7.62 -22.18 -8.66
N SER A 525 7.57 -23.50 -8.90
CA SER A 525 8.39 -24.53 -8.23
C SER A 525 9.91 -24.42 -8.43
N GLY A 526 10.38 -23.57 -9.33
CA GLY A 526 11.81 -23.30 -9.56
C GLY A 526 12.44 -22.28 -8.59
N GLY A 527 11.65 -21.62 -7.74
CA GLY A 527 12.17 -20.71 -6.71
C GLY A 527 12.79 -19.41 -7.23
N LEU A 528 12.49 -19.01 -8.47
CA LEU A 528 13.03 -17.76 -9.03
C LEU A 528 12.40 -16.56 -8.31
N VAL A 529 13.22 -15.86 -7.51
CA VAL A 529 12.85 -14.64 -6.78
C VAL A 529 12.94 -13.43 -7.71
N SER A 530 11.89 -12.62 -7.73
CA SER A 530 11.75 -11.41 -8.57
C SER A 530 11.09 -10.27 -7.79
N LEU A 531 11.48 -9.04 -8.07
CA LEU A 531 10.90 -7.83 -7.44
C LEU A 531 9.64 -7.31 -8.16
N LYS A 532 9.21 -8.01 -9.22
CA LYS A 532 7.93 -7.81 -9.94
C LYS A 532 7.34 -9.17 -10.34
N THR A 533 6.03 -9.25 -10.42
CA THR A 533 5.29 -10.43 -10.88
C THR A 533 4.82 -10.26 -12.33
N SER A 534 4.42 -11.33 -13.02
CA SER A 534 3.99 -11.27 -14.43
C SER A 534 2.78 -10.35 -14.63
N THR A 535 2.69 -9.63 -15.75
CA THR A 535 1.48 -8.84 -16.08
C THR A 535 0.42 -9.74 -16.74
N CYS A 536 -0.19 -10.60 -15.94
CA CYS A 536 -1.29 -11.47 -16.34
C CYS A 536 -2.35 -11.62 -15.25
N VAL A 537 -3.60 -11.83 -15.64
CA VAL A 537 -4.74 -11.99 -14.74
C VAL A 537 -5.65 -13.12 -15.20
N LEU A 538 -6.18 -13.85 -14.24
CA LEU A 538 -7.05 -15.01 -14.44
C LEU A 538 -8.42 -14.75 -13.81
N PHE A 539 -9.48 -15.02 -14.58
CA PHE A 539 -10.87 -15.00 -14.13
C PHE A 539 -11.53 -16.36 -14.37
N ASP A 540 -12.47 -16.72 -13.51
CA ASP A 540 -13.27 -17.94 -13.67
C ASP A 540 -14.28 -17.85 -14.83
N SER A 541 -15.04 -18.92 -15.06
CA SER A 541 -16.06 -18.98 -16.12
C SER A 541 -17.24 -18.02 -15.92
N LYS A 542 -17.37 -17.41 -14.73
CA LYS A 542 -18.37 -16.39 -14.38
C LYS A 542 -17.81 -14.96 -14.46
N GLN A 543 -16.58 -14.77 -14.95
CA GLN A 543 -15.86 -13.49 -14.97
C GLN A 543 -15.52 -12.95 -13.57
N THR A 544 -15.45 -13.83 -12.57
CA THR A 544 -14.97 -13.49 -11.22
C THR A 544 -13.45 -13.48 -11.21
N PHE A 545 -12.83 -12.45 -10.65
CA PHE A 545 -11.37 -12.41 -10.46
C PHE A 545 -10.92 -13.59 -9.59
N HIS A 546 -9.88 -14.30 -10.01
CA HIS A 546 -9.26 -15.38 -9.25
C HIS A 546 -7.88 -14.99 -8.73
N SER A 547 -6.96 -14.62 -9.63
CA SER A 547 -5.55 -14.36 -9.26
C SER A 547 -4.84 -13.50 -10.31
N PHE A 548 -3.69 -12.94 -9.91
CA PHE A 548 -2.81 -12.10 -10.73
C PHE A 548 -1.36 -12.63 -10.71
N GLY A 549 -0.57 -12.29 -11.72
CA GLY A 549 0.86 -12.60 -11.76
C GLY A 549 1.19 -14.09 -11.82
N TYR A 550 2.31 -14.50 -11.23
CA TYR A 550 2.76 -15.90 -11.27
C TYR A 550 1.71 -16.89 -10.74
N GLU A 551 0.86 -16.49 -9.79
CA GLU A 551 -0.27 -17.29 -9.31
C GLU A 551 -1.31 -17.54 -10.42
N ALA A 552 -1.59 -16.54 -11.26
CA ALA A 552 -2.44 -16.68 -12.45
C ALA A 552 -1.81 -17.57 -13.52
N GLU A 553 -0.49 -17.45 -13.76
CA GLU A 553 0.24 -18.33 -14.69
C GLU A 553 0.18 -19.78 -14.22
N GLU A 554 0.50 -20.05 -12.96
CA GLU A 554 0.53 -21.39 -12.38
C GLU A 554 -0.87 -22.01 -12.35
N LYS A 555 -1.89 -21.28 -11.88
CA LYS A 555 -3.27 -21.76 -11.86
C LYS A 555 -3.78 -22.08 -13.26
N TYR A 556 -3.58 -21.19 -14.23
CA TYR A 556 -4.03 -21.42 -15.61
C TYR A 556 -3.29 -22.58 -16.27
N SER A 557 -1.98 -22.72 -16.00
CA SER A 557 -1.18 -23.81 -16.54
C SER A 557 -1.56 -25.17 -15.94
N ASN A 558 -1.90 -25.23 -14.65
CA ASN A 558 -2.43 -26.43 -14.01
C ASN A 558 -3.82 -26.80 -14.53
N LEU A 559 -4.71 -25.81 -14.77
CA LEU A 559 -5.99 -26.03 -15.43
C LEU A 559 -5.84 -26.55 -16.87
N ALA A 560 -4.76 -26.21 -17.57
CA ALA A 560 -4.48 -26.69 -18.92
C ALA A 560 -4.02 -28.16 -18.96
N LEU A 561 -3.29 -28.63 -17.94
CA LEU A 561 -2.93 -30.05 -17.80
C LEU A 561 -4.17 -30.95 -17.61
N ASP A 562 -5.21 -30.39 -16.98
CA ASP A 562 -6.51 -31.02 -16.73
C ASP A 562 -7.54 -30.81 -17.86
N ASP A 563 -7.19 -30.08 -18.93
CA ASP A 563 -8.09 -29.60 -20.02
C ASP A 563 -9.29 -28.74 -19.54
N LYS A 564 -9.23 -28.20 -18.31
CA LYS A 564 -10.28 -27.37 -17.68
C LYS A 564 -10.12 -25.88 -17.95
N HIS A 565 -9.04 -25.45 -18.61
CA HIS A 565 -8.72 -24.04 -18.84
C HIS A 565 -9.64 -23.33 -19.84
N HIS A 566 -10.33 -24.05 -20.73
CA HIS A 566 -11.12 -23.45 -21.81
C HIS A 566 -12.26 -22.54 -21.33
N GLU A 567 -12.84 -22.82 -20.16
CA GLU A 567 -13.91 -21.98 -19.59
C GLU A 567 -13.39 -20.70 -18.93
N TRP A 568 -12.12 -20.68 -18.51
CA TRP A 568 -11.47 -19.59 -17.75
C TRP A 568 -10.91 -18.49 -18.66
N PHE A 569 -10.96 -17.23 -18.24
CA PHE A 569 -10.44 -16.11 -19.03
C PHE A 569 -9.02 -15.74 -18.56
N TYR A 570 -8.03 -15.90 -19.44
CA TYR A 570 -6.63 -15.61 -19.13
C TYR A 570 -6.09 -14.47 -20.01
N PHE A 571 -5.81 -13.33 -19.38
CA PHE A 571 -5.24 -12.16 -20.05
C PHE A 571 -3.77 -12.04 -19.68
N SER A 572 -2.89 -11.89 -20.66
CA SER A 572 -1.45 -11.68 -20.46
C SER A 572 -0.94 -10.56 -21.38
N ARG A 573 0.04 -9.77 -20.90
CA ARG A 573 0.64 -8.62 -21.62
C ARG A 573 -0.37 -7.59 -22.14
N PHE A 574 -1.53 -7.53 -21.50
CA PHE A 574 -2.72 -6.83 -21.99
C PHE A 574 -2.61 -5.29 -21.95
N LYS A 575 -1.61 -4.73 -21.25
CA LYS A 575 -1.29 -3.29 -21.21
C LYS A 575 -1.21 -2.65 -22.61
N MET A 576 -0.65 -3.37 -23.60
CA MET A 576 -0.45 -2.83 -24.96
C MET A 576 -1.76 -2.57 -25.73
N MET A 577 -2.91 -3.08 -25.25
CA MET A 577 -4.21 -2.75 -25.84
C MET A 577 -4.46 -1.24 -25.80
N LEU A 578 -4.07 -0.56 -24.72
CA LEU A 578 -4.26 0.90 -24.55
C LEU A 578 -3.41 1.70 -25.56
N TYR A 579 -2.17 1.28 -25.82
CA TYR A 579 -1.34 1.92 -26.85
C TYR A 579 -1.94 1.74 -28.27
N ASN A 580 -2.43 0.54 -28.57
CA ASN A 580 -2.88 0.13 -29.91
C ASN A 580 -4.30 0.60 -30.27
N ASN A 581 -5.19 0.79 -29.29
CA ASN A 581 -6.60 1.16 -29.53
C ASN A 581 -6.83 2.67 -29.40
N LYS A 582 -7.10 3.36 -30.52
CA LYS A 582 -7.41 4.80 -30.53
C LYS A 582 -8.87 5.14 -30.22
N ASP A 583 -9.75 4.15 -30.34
CA ASP A 583 -11.17 4.23 -30.03
C ASP A 583 -11.46 3.66 -28.63
N LEU A 584 -10.57 3.97 -27.68
CA LEU A 584 -10.72 3.60 -26.29
C LEU A 584 -11.89 4.36 -25.64
N THR A 585 -12.76 3.61 -24.97
CA THR A 585 -13.96 4.05 -24.26
C THR A 585 -14.19 3.18 -23.03
N ARG A 586 -15.09 3.59 -22.13
CA ARG A 586 -15.47 2.81 -20.92
C ARG A 586 -16.08 1.44 -21.24
N GLU A 587 -16.69 1.30 -22.41
CA GLU A 587 -17.28 0.04 -22.91
C GLU A 587 -16.33 -0.81 -23.76
N THR A 588 -15.05 -0.41 -23.88
CA THR A 588 -14.06 -1.17 -24.66
C THR A 588 -13.92 -2.60 -24.14
N LEU A 589 -14.09 -3.56 -25.05
CA LEU A 589 -13.90 -4.98 -24.78
C LEU A 589 -12.47 -5.41 -25.14
N ILE A 590 -11.84 -6.18 -24.26
CA ILE A 590 -10.56 -6.84 -24.50
C ILE A 590 -10.77 -8.35 -24.69
N LYS A 591 -9.91 -8.97 -25.50
CA LYS A 591 -9.90 -10.42 -25.74
C LYS A 591 -8.87 -11.10 -24.84
N ASP A 592 -9.22 -12.27 -24.30
CA ASP A 592 -8.28 -13.18 -23.67
C ASP A 592 -7.45 -13.94 -24.72
N ASP A 593 -6.55 -14.82 -24.29
CA ASP A 593 -5.68 -15.58 -25.18
C ASP A 593 -6.40 -16.63 -26.06
N LYS A 594 -7.66 -16.96 -25.75
CA LYS A 594 -8.55 -17.82 -26.55
C LYS A 594 -9.55 -17.00 -27.39
N GLY A 595 -9.53 -15.68 -27.29
CA GLY A 595 -10.39 -14.75 -28.03
C GLY A 595 -11.73 -14.42 -27.37
N LYS A 596 -12.02 -14.93 -26.18
CA LYS A 596 -13.23 -14.58 -25.40
C LYS A 596 -13.13 -13.13 -24.94
N LYS A 597 -14.25 -12.43 -24.90
CA LYS A 597 -14.30 -10.99 -24.63
C LYS A 597 -14.75 -10.69 -23.20
N MET A 598 -14.15 -9.68 -22.60
CA MET A 598 -14.59 -9.08 -21.34
C MET A 598 -14.38 -7.56 -21.38
N LYS A 599 -15.06 -6.79 -20.51
CA LYS A 599 -14.82 -5.35 -20.40
C LYS A 599 -13.37 -5.10 -19.96
N ALA A 600 -12.66 -4.26 -20.69
CA ALA A 600 -11.26 -3.99 -20.41
C ALA A 600 -11.06 -3.37 -19.01
N ILE A 601 -11.97 -2.49 -18.59
CA ILE A 601 -11.85 -1.79 -17.30
C ILE A 601 -11.80 -2.78 -16.13
N GLU A 602 -12.53 -3.91 -16.19
CA GLU A 602 -12.52 -4.97 -15.16
C GLU A 602 -11.16 -5.68 -15.09
N VAL A 603 -10.55 -5.95 -16.25
CA VAL A 603 -9.24 -6.63 -16.36
C VAL A 603 -8.15 -5.78 -15.73
N PHE A 604 -8.14 -4.48 -16.02
CA PHE A 604 -7.15 -3.54 -15.46
C PHE A 604 -7.44 -3.23 -13.98
N SER A 605 -8.70 -3.00 -13.59
CA SER A 605 -9.04 -2.69 -12.20
C SER A 605 -8.78 -3.88 -11.26
N ALA A 606 -9.00 -5.11 -11.71
CA ALA A 606 -8.69 -6.29 -10.90
C ALA A 606 -7.18 -6.48 -10.70
N ALA A 607 -6.37 -6.20 -11.72
CA ALA A 607 -4.91 -6.25 -11.62
C ALA A 607 -4.32 -5.14 -10.71
N VAL A 608 -4.85 -3.91 -10.80
CA VAL A 608 -4.49 -2.82 -9.87
C VAL A 608 -4.98 -3.13 -8.45
N GLY A 609 -6.20 -3.64 -8.32
CA GLY A 609 -6.82 -4.04 -7.05
C GLY A 609 -6.02 -5.10 -6.31
N TYR A 610 -5.59 -6.18 -6.99
CA TYR A 610 -4.73 -7.20 -6.38
C TYR A 610 -3.43 -6.61 -5.82
N LEU A 611 -2.76 -5.72 -6.56
CA LEU A 611 -1.53 -5.08 -6.07
C LEU A 611 -1.81 -4.14 -4.88
N ARG A 612 -2.97 -3.45 -4.88
CA ARG A 612 -3.47 -2.65 -3.76
C ARG A 612 -3.69 -3.51 -2.51
N ASP A 613 -4.51 -4.55 -2.65
CA ASP A 613 -4.89 -5.47 -1.58
C ASP A 613 -3.70 -6.26 -1.04
N HIS A 614 -2.74 -6.63 -1.88
CA HIS A 614 -1.51 -7.30 -1.46
C HIS A 614 -0.63 -6.39 -0.59
N LEU A 615 -0.43 -5.12 -0.97
CA LEU A 615 0.26 -4.16 -0.10
C LEU A 615 -0.50 -3.93 1.21
N MET A 616 -1.81 -3.69 1.16
CA MET A 616 -2.59 -3.43 2.39
C MET A 616 -2.61 -4.66 3.32
N THR A 617 -2.58 -5.87 2.77
CA THR A 617 -2.42 -7.11 3.55
C THR A 617 -1.03 -7.20 4.19
N GLU A 618 0.01 -6.81 3.47
CA GLU A 618 1.39 -6.81 3.99
C GLU A 618 1.59 -5.75 5.08
N CYS A 619 1.05 -4.53 4.92
CA CYS A 619 1.03 -3.49 5.95
C CYS A 619 0.29 -3.95 7.23
N LYS A 620 -0.76 -4.77 7.09
CA LYS A 620 -1.49 -5.37 8.23
C LYS A 620 -0.69 -6.45 8.94
N LYS A 621 -0.04 -7.36 8.22
CA LYS A 621 0.88 -8.36 8.80
C LYS A 621 2.02 -7.71 9.58
N GLN A 622 2.55 -6.59 9.07
CA GLN A 622 3.59 -5.80 9.72
C GLN A 622 3.06 -4.89 10.86
N MET A 623 1.77 -5.00 11.22
CA MET A 623 1.11 -4.28 12.32
C MET A 623 1.29 -2.76 12.29
N THR A 624 1.38 -2.19 11.08
CA THR A 624 1.75 -0.77 10.86
C THR A 624 0.67 0.24 11.25
N GLY A 625 -0.57 -0.21 11.45
CA GLY A 625 -1.73 0.66 11.73
C GLY A 625 -2.17 1.54 10.55
N ILE A 626 -1.60 1.34 9.36
CA ILE A 626 -1.91 2.11 8.15
C ILE A 626 -3.27 1.70 7.59
N GLU A 627 -4.17 2.67 7.44
CA GLU A 627 -5.42 2.53 6.71
C GLU A 627 -5.29 3.05 5.27
N GLU A 628 -6.22 2.65 4.40
CA GLU A 628 -6.25 3.06 2.98
C GLU A 628 -6.22 4.60 2.80
N SER A 629 -6.79 5.36 3.75
CA SER A 629 -6.79 6.82 3.74
C SER A 629 -5.42 7.47 3.99
N ASP A 630 -4.48 6.71 4.56
CA ASP A 630 -3.15 7.19 4.93
C ASP A 630 -2.12 6.97 3.81
N VAL A 631 -2.52 6.31 2.72
CA VAL A 631 -1.70 6.01 1.55
C VAL A 631 -1.90 7.08 0.47
N MET A 632 -0.81 7.59 -0.10
CA MET A 632 -0.83 8.23 -1.42
C MET A 632 -0.42 7.18 -2.45
N TRP A 633 -1.32 6.85 -3.37
CA TRP A 633 -1.07 5.93 -4.45
C TRP A 633 -0.48 6.65 -5.66
N VAL A 634 0.55 6.06 -6.25
CA VAL A 634 1.15 6.52 -7.51
C VAL A 634 1.06 5.40 -8.52
N LEU A 635 0.29 5.58 -9.58
CA LEU A 635 0.19 4.61 -10.68
C LEU A 635 0.98 5.15 -11.87
N THR A 636 1.94 4.36 -12.33
CA THR A 636 2.79 4.75 -13.47
C THR A 636 2.14 4.41 -14.81
N VAL A 637 2.35 5.26 -15.80
CA VAL A 637 1.92 5.06 -17.19
C VAL A 637 2.99 5.53 -18.17
N PRO A 638 3.10 4.92 -19.38
CA PRO A 638 4.06 5.33 -20.38
C PRO A 638 3.85 6.80 -20.75
N ALA A 639 4.95 7.54 -20.90
CA ALA A 639 4.88 8.92 -21.32
C ALA A 639 4.20 9.04 -22.70
N ILE A 640 4.49 8.17 -23.67
CA ILE A 640 3.98 8.28 -25.04
C ILE A 640 2.48 8.07 -25.22
N TRP A 641 1.76 7.65 -24.18
CA TRP A 641 0.33 7.38 -24.27
C TRP A 641 -0.51 8.65 -24.52
N ASP A 642 -1.65 8.45 -25.20
CA ASP A 642 -2.69 9.48 -25.33
C ASP A 642 -3.46 9.67 -24.02
N ASP A 643 -4.21 10.75 -23.94
CA ASP A 643 -4.87 11.16 -22.69
C ASP A 643 -6.06 10.24 -22.34
N LYS A 644 -6.69 9.63 -23.35
CA LYS A 644 -7.64 8.51 -23.19
C LYS A 644 -7.04 7.37 -22.36
N SER A 645 -5.85 6.90 -22.76
CA SER A 645 -5.16 5.78 -22.11
C SER A 645 -4.75 6.10 -20.67
N LYS A 646 -4.33 7.35 -20.40
CA LYS A 646 -3.99 7.82 -19.04
C LYS A 646 -5.23 7.91 -18.15
N GLN A 647 -6.32 8.48 -18.66
CA GLN A 647 -7.59 8.55 -17.95
C GLN A 647 -8.14 7.15 -17.67
N PHE A 648 -8.06 6.22 -18.62
CA PHE A 648 -8.50 4.84 -18.45
C PHE A 648 -7.77 4.14 -17.30
N MET A 649 -6.45 4.31 -17.16
CA MET A 649 -5.72 3.77 -16.01
C MET A 649 -6.13 4.43 -14.69
N ARG A 650 -6.44 5.73 -14.68
CA ARG A 650 -7.01 6.41 -13.51
C ARG A 650 -8.38 5.83 -13.13
N GLU A 651 -9.29 5.66 -14.08
CA GLU A 651 -10.61 5.06 -13.85
C GLU A 651 -10.51 3.58 -13.42
N ALA A 652 -9.51 2.83 -13.93
CA ALA A 652 -9.23 1.46 -13.48
C ALA A 652 -8.78 1.42 -12.01
N ALA A 653 -7.97 2.39 -11.57
CA ALA A 653 -7.55 2.52 -10.18
C ALA A 653 -8.68 3.01 -9.26
N GLU A 654 -9.48 3.97 -9.70
CA GLU A 654 -10.71 4.41 -8.99
C GLU A 654 -11.68 3.23 -8.80
N LYS A 655 -11.86 2.40 -9.84
CA LYS A 655 -12.63 1.16 -9.76
C LYS A 655 -11.99 0.09 -8.87
N ALA A 656 -10.68 0.11 -8.69
CA ALA A 656 -9.94 -0.72 -7.74
C ALA A 656 -9.99 -0.21 -6.28
N CYS A 657 -10.91 0.70 -5.98
CA CYS A 657 -11.12 1.36 -4.68
C CYS A 657 -10.00 2.31 -4.24
N ILE A 658 -9.09 2.73 -5.14
CA ILE A 658 -8.13 3.79 -4.84
C ILE A 658 -8.84 5.15 -4.96
N CYS A 659 -8.80 5.96 -3.89
CA CYS A 659 -9.43 7.28 -3.90
C CYS A 659 -8.70 8.25 -4.88
N ARG A 660 -9.46 8.96 -5.73
CA ARG A 660 -8.91 9.90 -6.73
C ARG A 660 -8.00 10.96 -6.12
N ASP A 661 -8.39 11.52 -4.97
CA ASP A 661 -7.65 12.56 -4.24
C ASP A 661 -6.38 12.01 -3.54
N LYS A 662 -6.22 10.68 -3.53
CA LYS A 662 -5.04 9.94 -3.10
C LYS A 662 -4.37 9.18 -4.26
N LEU A 663 -4.58 9.62 -5.51
CA LEU A 663 -4.04 8.98 -6.71
C LEU A 663 -3.32 9.97 -7.64
N VAL A 664 -2.00 9.84 -7.70
CA VAL A 664 -1.15 10.48 -8.70
C VAL A 664 -0.95 9.51 -9.88
N ILE A 665 -1.10 10.02 -11.11
CA ILE A 665 -0.63 9.32 -12.31
C ILE A 665 0.74 9.89 -12.68
N ALA A 666 1.79 9.09 -12.53
CA ALA A 666 3.17 9.48 -12.83
C ALA A 666 3.56 8.97 -14.23
N LEU A 667 4.28 9.78 -15.01
CA LEU A 667 4.84 9.30 -16.27
C LEU A 667 6.11 8.51 -16.00
N GLU A 668 6.24 7.31 -16.58
CA GLU A 668 7.33 6.37 -16.33
C GLU A 668 8.75 6.99 -16.38
N PRO A 669 9.15 7.76 -17.43
CA PRO A 669 10.46 8.40 -17.49
C PRO A 669 10.62 9.63 -16.56
N GLU A 670 9.54 10.30 -16.15
CA GLU A 670 9.60 11.35 -15.12
C GLU A 670 9.88 10.72 -13.74
N ALA A 671 9.18 9.64 -13.41
CA ALA A 671 9.43 8.87 -12.19
C ALA A 671 10.90 8.39 -12.16
N ALA A 672 11.37 7.71 -13.22
CA ALA A 672 12.74 7.23 -13.28
C ALA A 672 13.79 8.37 -13.19
N SER A 673 13.46 9.56 -13.72
CA SER A 673 14.27 10.78 -13.55
C SER A 673 14.42 11.17 -12.07
N LEU A 674 13.32 11.22 -11.30
CA LEU A 674 13.36 11.58 -9.87
C LEU A 674 14.22 10.61 -9.05
N PHE A 675 14.14 9.30 -9.33
CA PHE A 675 15.01 8.30 -8.68
C PHE A 675 16.48 8.55 -8.97
N CYS A 676 16.82 8.80 -10.25
CA CYS A 676 18.20 8.93 -10.66
C CYS A 676 18.83 10.27 -10.23
N MET A 677 18.06 11.31 -9.95
CA MET A 677 18.59 12.52 -9.31
C MET A 677 19.03 12.30 -7.85
N HIS A 678 18.44 11.34 -7.14
CA HIS A 678 18.75 11.03 -5.74
C HIS A 678 19.91 10.04 -5.55
N LEU A 679 20.27 9.28 -6.59
CA LEU A 679 21.32 8.27 -6.52
C LEU A 679 22.73 8.90 -6.31
N PRO A 680 23.60 8.28 -5.49
CA PRO A 680 24.89 8.85 -5.11
C PRO A 680 25.92 8.84 -6.26
N ILE A 681 26.94 9.69 -6.14
CA ILE A 681 28.06 9.76 -7.09
C ILE A 681 28.84 8.42 -7.09
N GLN A 682 28.58 7.59 -8.10
CA GLN A 682 29.34 6.39 -8.42
C GLN A 682 30.16 6.61 -9.69
N LYS A 683 31.45 6.25 -9.64
CA LYS A 683 32.27 6.09 -10.84
C LYS A 683 32.13 4.65 -11.31
N ASP A 684 31.50 4.44 -12.45
CA ASP A 684 31.54 3.14 -13.11
C ASP A 684 32.95 2.92 -13.71
N SER A 685 33.31 1.66 -13.92
CA SER A 685 34.58 1.18 -14.45
C SER A 685 34.97 1.76 -15.82
N ASN A 686 34.03 2.40 -16.53
CA ASN A 686 34.21 3.07 -17.83
C ASN A 686 34.16 4.62 -17.74
N ASN A 687 34.59 5.22 -16.63
CA ASN A 687 34.70 6.68 -16.42
C ASN A 687 33.38 7.50 -16.40
N SER A 688 32.21 6.90 -16.56
CA SER A 688 30.94 7.61 -16.34
C SER A 688 30.75 7.88 -14.84
N THR A 689 30.84 9.14 -14.43
CA THR A 689 30.38 9.60 -13.11
C THR A 689 28.86 9.73 -13.14
N PHE A 690 28.20 8.91 -12.34
CA PHE A 690 26.89 9.23 -11.78
C PHE A 690 27.03 10.48 -10.88
N GLY A 691 25.99 11.31 -10.77
CA GLY A 691 25.98 12.41 -9.81
C GLY A 691 24.71 13.25 -9.86
N VAL A 692 24.56 14.12 -8.85
CA VAL A 692 23.45 15.09 -8.78
C VAL A 692 23.56 16.03 -9.97
N PHE A 693 22.63 15.90 -10.93
CA PHE A 693 22.50 16.79 -12.08
C PHE A 693 22.40 18.24 -11.59
N LYS A 694 23.20 19.14 -12.16
CA LYS A 694 23.25 20.54 -11.71
C LYS A 694 22.11 21.35 -12.31
N SER A 695 21.75 22.47 -11.69
CA SER A 695 20.83 23.43 -12.31
C SER A 695 21.31 23.84 -13.71
N GLY A 696 20.38 23.90 -14.66
CA GLY A 696 20.62 24.12 -16.09
C GLY A 696 21.14 22.90 -16.86
N GLU A 697 21.45 21.77 -16.19
CA GLU A 697 21.91 20.56 -16.86
C GLU A 697 20.76 19.87 -17.61
N LYS A 698 21.04 19.44 -18.85
CA LYS A 698 20.08 18.84 -19.77
C LYS A 698 20.41 17.39 -20.04
N TYR A 699 19.46 16.50 -19.79
CA TYR A 699 19.61 15.06 -19.97
C TYR A 699 18.38 14.45 -20.63
N MET A 700 18.60 13.36 -21.36
CA MET A 700 17.55 12.56 -21.97
C MET A 700 17.31 11.33 -21.10
N VAL A 701 16.05 11.03 -20.79
CA VAL A 701 15.66 9.76 -20.16
C VAL A 701 15.16 8.83 -21.26
N VAL A 702 15.70 7.62 -21.30
CA VAL A 702 15.30 6.55 -22.21
C VAL A 702 14.86 5.38 -21.34
N ASP A 703 13.56 5.30 -21.09
CA ASP A 703 12.94 4.18 -20.41
C ASP A 703 12.67 3.06 -21.41
N ALA A 704 13.57 2.08 -21.43
CA ALA A 704 13.48 0.89 -22.23
C ALA A 704 12.69 -0.18 -21.47
N GLY A 705 11.37 -0.16 -21.62
CA GLY A 705 10.44 -1.10 -21.01
C GLY A 705 10.33 -2.44 -21.74
N GLY A 706 9.39 -3.27 -21.28
CA GLY A 706 9.04 -4.52 -21.94
C GLY A 706 8.23 -4.30 -23.23
N GLY A 707 7.16 -3.51 -23.16
CA GLY A 707 6.32 -3.19 -24.32
C GLY A 707 6.83 -1.99 -25.10
N THR A 708 7.11 -0.90 -24.42
CA THR A 708 7.47 0.38 -25.02
C THR A 708 8.92 0.78 -24.78
N ILE A 709 9.42 1.71 -25.59
CA ILE A 709 10.52 2.60 -25.21
C ILE A 709 9.90 3.99 -25.09
N ASP A 710 10.13 4.66 -23.96
CA ASP A 710 9.59 5.98 -23.64
C ASP A 710 10.75 6.97 -23.43
N ILE A 711 10.73 8.09 -24.16
CA ILE A 711 11.84 9.04 -24.22
C ILE A 711 11.35 10.45 -23.89
N THR A 712 11.91 11.05 -22.85
CA THR A 712 11.72 12.46 -22.50
C THR A 712 13.07 13.18 -22.38
N VAL A 713 13.05 14.50 -22.46
CA VAL A 713 14.24 15.34 -22.30
C VAL A 713 13.96 16.37 -21.21
N HIS A 714 14.79 16.38 -20.17
CA HIS A 714 14.59 17.20 -18.98
C HIS A 714 15.72 18.23 -18.82
N GLU A 715 15.38 19.35 -18.18
CA GLU A 715 16.31 20.32 -17.61
C GLU A 715 16.08 20.42 -16.11
N VAL A 716 17.15 20.39 -15.30
CA VAL A 716 17.08 20.69 -13.86
C VAL A 716 17.00 22.21 -13.64
N LYS A 717 16.14 22.65 -12.73
CA LYS A 717 15.98 24.06 -12.35
C LYS A 717 16.69 24.38 -11.03
N ASP A 718 16.82 25.67 -10.71
CA ASP A 718 17.58 26.15 -9.55
C ASP A 718 17.03 25.66 -8.19
N ASN A 719 15.72 25.41 -8.12
CA ASN A 719 15.02 24.79 -6.99
C ASN A 719 15.10 23.25 -6.97
N GLY A 720 15.83 22.64 -7.92
CA GLY A 720 15.92 21.19 -8.10
C GLY A 720 14.64 20.53 -8.59
N SER A 721 13.71 21.28 -9.20
CA SER A 721 12.62 20.70 -10.00
C SER A 721 13.13 20.34 -11.41
N VAL A 722 12.36 19.53 -12.14
CA VAL A 722 12.62 19.20 -13.54
C VAL A 722 11.55 19.78 -14.45
N LYS A 723 11.94 20.11 -15.68
CA LYS A 723 11.08 20.66 -16.74
C LYS A 723 11.32 19.92 -18.05
N GLU A 724 10.25 19.47 -18.72
CA GLU A 724 10.33 18.86 -20.04
C GLU A 724 10.72 19.90 -21.11
N LEU A 725 11.69 19.57 -21.97
CA LEU A 725 12.21 20.44 -23.04
C LEU A 725 11.68 20.11 -24.43
N HIS A 726 11.18 18.89 -24.61
CA HIS A 726 10.66 18.37 -25.88
C HIS A 726 9.58 17.35 -25.53
N LYS A 727 8.44 17.39 -26.23
CA LYS A 727 7.35 16.41 -26.12
C LYS A 727 7.91 14.97 -26.03
N ALA A 728 7.35 14.14 -25.16
CA ALA A 728 7.67 12.71 -25.10
C ALA A 728 7.61 12.04 -26.48
N ASN A 729 8.57 11.15 -26.77
CA ASN A 729 8.67 10.33 -27.99
C ASN A 729 8.92 8.87 -27.62
N GLY A 730 8.78 7.95 -28.58
CA GLY A 730 8.93 6.52 -28.34
C GLY A 730 7.99 5.66 -29.18
N GLY A 731 7.67 4.46 -28.69
CA GLY A 731 6.80 3.50 -29.39
C GLY A 731 6.82 2.09 -28.76
N ASP A 732 6.32 1.08 -29.47
CA ASP A 732 6.17 -0.33 -29.02
C ASP A 732 7.40 -1.27 -29.22
N TRP A 733 8.63 -0.74 -29.16
CA TRP A 733 9.89 -1.39 -29.59
C TRP A 733 10.72 -1.91 -28.41
N GLY A 734 10.05 -2.17 -27.28
CA GLY A 734 10.64 -2.70 -26.05
C GLY A 734 11.09 -4.16 -26.16
N GLY A 735 11.55 -4.71 -25.02
CA GLY A 735 12.14 -6.05 -24.93
C GLY A 735 11.23 -7.22 -25.37
N THR A 736 9.92 -7.00 -25.54
CA THR A 736 8.97 -7.98 -26.06
C THR A 736 9.08 -8.19 -27.58
N LYS A 737 9.66 -7.25 -28.35
CA LYS A 737 9.97 -7.47 -29.78
C LYS A 737 11.07 -8.52 -29.96
N VAL A 738 11.99 -8.65 -29.01
CA VAL A 738 12.99 -9.74 -28.99
C VAL A 738 12.31 -11.09 -28.80
N ASP A 739 11.31 -11.17 -27.92
CA ASP A 739 10.48 -12.39 -27.74
C ASP A 739 9.76 -12.75 -29.03
N ALA A 740 9.13 -11.76 -29.69
CA ALA A 740 8.42 -11.96 -30.95
C ALA A 740 9.34 -12.47 -32.07
N LEU A 741 10.59 -11.98 -32.14
CA LEU A 741 11.59 -12.50 -33.09
C LEU A 741 12.02 -13.94 -32.76
N PHE A 742 12.14 -14.30 -31.48
CA PHE A 742 12.41 -15.68 -31.07
C PHE A 742 11.23 -16.62 -31.39
N THR A 743 9.99 -16.21 -31.10
CA THR A 743 8.79 -16.98 -31.48
C THR A 743 8.66 -17.09 -33.01
N SER A 744 8.96 -16.03 -33.76
CA SER A 744 8.99 -16.07 -35.24
C SER A 744 10.04 -17.06 -35.75
N LEU A 745 11.22 -17.11 -35.13
CA LEU A 745 12.28 -18.07 -35.48
C LEU A 745 11.84 -19.52 -35.25
N LEU A 746 11.06 -19.79 -34.18
CA LEU A 746 10.45 -21.10 -33.98
C LEU A 746 9.40 -21.40 -35.06
N ILE A 747 8.49 -20.46 -35.36
CA ILE A 747 7.46 -20.58 -36.41
C ILE A 747 8.08 -20.85 -37.79
N ASP A 748 9.19 -20.20 -38.12
CA ASP A 748 9.96 -20.43 -39.35
C ASP A 748 10.54 -21.86 -39.49
N ILE A 749 10.67 -22.59 -38.38
CA ILE A 749 11.17 -23.96 -38.34
C ILE A 749 10.03 -24.97 -38.28
N VAL A 750 9.08 -24.79 -37.35
CA VAL A 750 8.03 -25.77 -37.05
C VAL A 750 6.74 -25.57 -37.85
N GLY A 751 6.56 -24.39 -38.44
CA GLY A 751 5.32 -23.98 -39.10
C GLY A 751 4.34 -23.29 -38.15
N LYS A 752 3.53 -22.37 -38.70
CA LYS A 752 2.55 -21.58 -37.93
C LYS A 752 1.52 -22.46 -37.23
N ASP A 753 0.91 -23.39 -37.94
CA ASP A 753 -0.15 -24.27 -37.44
C ASP A 753 0.31 -25.16 -36.27
N VAL A 754 1.58 -25.59 -36.28
CA VAL A 754 2.22 -26.33 -35.18
C VAL A 754 2.37 -25.42 -33.97
N MET A 755 2.89 -24.21 -34.15
CA MET A 755 3.11 -23.27 -33.04
C MET A 755 1.78 -22.81 -32.41
N GLU A 756 0.76 -22.52 -33.21
CA GLU A 756 -0.59 -22.18 -32.73
C GLU A 756 -1.20 -23.33 -31.92
N THR A 757 -1.08 -24.57 -32.40
CA THR A 757 -1.58 -25.75 -31.69
C THR A 757 -0.82 -26.01 -30.39
N PHE A 758 0.51 -25.96 -30.43
CA PHE A 758 1.37 -26.10 -29.25
C PHE A 758 1.03 -25.04 -28.18
N SER A 759 0.93 -23.77 -28.56
CA SER A 759 0.60 -22.67 -27.64
C SER A 759 -0.83 -22.72 -27.06
N SER A 760 -1.73 -23.50 -27.68
CA SER A 760 -3.14 -23.63 -27.27
C SER A 760 -3.40 -24.88 -26.42
N ILE A 761 -2.81 -26.02 -26.78
CA ILE A 761 -2.95 -27.32 -26.09
C ILE A 761 -1.92 -27.41 -24.95
N HIS A 762 -0.63 -27.28 -25.27
CA HIS A 762 0.47 -27.41 -24.31
C HIS A 762 0.83 -26.06 -23.68
N LYS A 763 -0.18 -25.37 -23.13
CA LYS A 763 -0.04 -23.99 -22.63
C LYS A 763 1.01 -23.86 -21.51
N TYR A 764 1.05 -24.82 -20.59
CA TYR A 764 2.06 -24.91 -19.52
C TYR A 764 3.48 -24.83 -20.11
N ASP A 765 3.78 -25.71 -21.06
CA ASP A 765 5.09 -25.83 -21.70
C ASP A 765 5.45 -24.58 -22.51
N PHE A 766 4.47 -23.99 -23.20
CA PHE A 766 4.65 -22.75 -23.94
C PHE A 766 5.02 -21.57 -23.02
N LEU A 767 4.32 -21.39 -21.90
CA LEU A 767 4.63 -20.34 -20.92
C LEU A 767 5.99 -20.58 -20.25
N LEU A 768 6.31 -21.83 -19.90
CA LEU A 768 7.62 -22.21 -19.38
C LEU A 768 8.76 -21.89 -20.35
N MET A 769 8.61 -22.24 -21.63
CA MET A 769 9.59 -21.94 -22.68
C MET A 769 9.82 -20.44 -22.85
N LEU A 770 8.76 -19.61 -22.78
CA LEU A 770 8.91 -18.15 -22.83
C LEU A 770 9.62 -17.58 -21.59
N ARG A 771 9.39 -18.15 -20.41
CA ARG A 771 10.08 -17.76 -19.17
C ARG A 771 11.56 -18.12 -19.20
N ASP A 772 11.90 -19.33 -19.66
CA ASP A 772 13.29 -19.78 -19.82
C ASP A 772 14.01 -18.92 -20.87
N PHE A 773 13.33 -18.56 -21.96
CA PHE A 773 13.86 -17.61 -22.94
C PHE A 773 14.08 -16.21 -22.34
N GLU A 774 13.14 -15.67 -21.57
CA GLU A 774 13.27 -14.36 -20.91
C GLU A 774 14.47 -14.31 -19.95
N VAL A 775 14.68 -15.35 -19.13
CA VAL A 775 15.89 -15.47 -18.28
C VAL A 775 17.15 -15.53 -19.15
N LYS A 776 17.15 -16.34 -20.22
CA LYS A 776 18.32 -16.48 -21.09
C LYS A 776 18.63 -15.20 -21.88
N LYS A 777 17.61 -14.46 -22.31
CA LYS A 777 17.67 -13.19 -23.06
C LYS A 777 18.51 -12.15 -22.32
N ARG A 778 18.39 -12.07 -20.99
CA ARG A 778 19.16 -11.14 -20.13
C ARG A 778 20.66 -11.46 -20.08
N THR A 779 21.06 -12.71 -20.39
CA THR A 779 22.48 -13.13 -20.42
C THR A 779 23.19 -12.85 -21.75
N ILE A 780 22.44 -12.47 -22.80
CA ILE A 780 23.02 -12.23 -24.12
C ILE A 780 23.74 -10.88 -24.16
N ASN A 781 24.98 -10.90 -24.66
CA ASN A 781 25.85 -9.73 -24.76
C ASN A 781 26.58 -9.68 -26.12
N PRO A 782 27.12 -8.52 -26.54
CA PRO A 782 27.72 -8.37 -27.88
C PRO A 782 28.99 -9.20 -28.10
N LYS A 783 29.76 -9.43 -27.03
CA LYS A 783 31.04 -10.17 -27.05
C LYS A 783 30.86 -11.69 -27.14
N LEU A 784 29.63 -12.18 -26.96
CA LEU A 784 29.26 -13.58 -27.19
C LEU A 784 29.75 -14.06 -28.57
N ASP A 785 30.53 -15.13 -28.57
CA ASP A 785 31.11 -15.84 -29.70
C ASP A 785 30.63 -17.30 -29.74
N ASP A 786 30.47 -17.90 -28.56
CA ASP A 786 30.03 -19.28 -28.35
C ASP A 786 28.55 -19.58 -28.69
N ILE A 787 28.24 -20.88 -28.86
CA ILE A 787 26.89 -21.38 -29.14
C ILE A 787 25.99 -21.23 -27.91
N VAL A 788 24.87 -20.51 -28.08
CA VAL A 788 23.81 -20.41 -27.07
C VAL A 788 22.86 -21.61 -27.21
N THR A 789 22.52 -22.24 -26.09
CA THR A 789 21.55 -23.32 -26.03
C THR A 789 20.30 -22.87 -25.28
N PHE A 790 19.14 -23.10 -25.90
CA PHE A 790 17.81 -22.90 -25.32
C PHE A 790 17.15 -24.28 -25.15
N THR A 791 16.37 -24.45 -24.09
CA THR A 791 15.49 -25.62 -23.94
C THR A 791 14.19 -25.35 -24.71
N VAL A 792 13.70 -26.36 -25.43
CA VAL A 792 12.42 -26.37 -26.14
C VAL A 792 11.64 -27.60 -25.67
N PRO A 793 10.38 -27.46 -25.23
CA PRO A 793 9.61 -28.57 -24.68
C PRO A 793 9.45 -29.75 -25.64
N VAL A 794 9.43 -30.96 -25.08
CA VAL A 794 9.22 -32.20 -25.85
C VAL A 794 7.86 -32.18 -26.57
N SER A 795 6.84 -31.64 -25.91
CA SER A 795 5.49 -31.43 -26.45
C SER A 795 5.42 -30.57 -27.71
N LEU A 796 6.35 -29.62 -27.92
CA LEU A 796 6.47 -28.90 -29.20
C LEU A 796 6.96 -29.84 -30.32
N SER A 797 7.92 -30.72 -30.00
CA SER A 797 8.45 -31.72 -30.95
C SER A 797 7.41 -32.81 -31.25
N ASP A 798 6.57 -33.16 -30.27
CA ASP A 798 5.45 -34.09 -30.43
C ASP A 798 4.34 -33.47 -31.30
N THR A 799 3.90 -32.24 -31.00
CA THR A 799 2.93 -31.47 -31.81
C THR A 799 3.41 -31.35 -33.27
N PHE A 800 4.71 -31.10 -33.48
CA PHE A 800 5.31 -31.07 -34.81
C PHE A 800 5.19 -32.43 -35.53
N ARG A 801 5.51 -33.53 -34.84
CA ARG A 801 5.48 -34.89 -35.39
C ARG A 801 4.07 -35.35 -35.75
N GLU A 802 3.07 -34.99 -34.95
CA GLU A 802 1.66 -35.30 -35.20
C GLU A 802 1.12 -34.59 -36.44
N LYS A 803 1.42 -33.30 -36.61
CA LYS A 803 1.00 -32.52 -37.79
C LYS A 803 1.83 -32.78 -39.05
N ASN A 804 3.07 -33.26 -38.91
CA ASN A 804 3.96 -33.55 -40.03
C ASN A 804 4.45 -35.01 -39.99
N PRO A 805 3.56 -36.02 -40.19
CA PRO A 805 3.95 -37.42 -40.16
C PRO A 805 5.11 -37.72 -41.12
N GLY A 806 6.10 -38.47 -40.63
CA GLY A 806 7.30 -38.83 -41.41
C GLY A 806 8.36 -37.72 -41.54
N CYS A 807 8.12 -36.52 -41.01
CA CYS A 807 9.13 -35.45 -40.97
C CYS A 807 9.88 -35.43 -39.63
N ASN A 808 11.20 -35.22 -39.68
CA ASN A 808 12.02 -35.00 -38.48
C ASN A 808 12.31 -33.50 -38.31
N ILE A 809 11.99 -32.94 -37.14
CA ILE A 809 12.23 -31.52 -36.80
C ILE A 809 13.71 -31.12 -36.95
N THR A 810 14.64 -32.05 -36.72
CA THR A 810 16.08 -31.85 -36.92
C THR A 810 16.41 -31.62 -38.39
N ASP A 811 15.84 -32.42 -39.28
CA ASP A 811 16.06 -32.30 -40.73
C ASP A 811 15.41 -31.04 -41.29
N VAL A 812 14.25 -30.63 -40.75
CA VAL A 812 13.59 -29.39 -41.14
C VAL A 812 14.40 -28.17 -40.65
N ALA A 813 14.90 -28.18 -39.41
CA ALA A 813 15.81 -27.16 -38.91
C ALA A 813 17.07 -27.02 -39.78
N LEU A 814 17.67 -28.14 -40.21
CA LEU A 814 18.82 -28.17 -41.12
C LEU A 814 18.52 -27.72 -42.57
N LYS A 815 17.25 -27.78 -42.99
CA LYS A 815 16.77 -27.28 -44.29
C LYS A 815 16.20 -25.85 -44.24
N SER A 816 16.00 -25.30 -43.04
CA SER A 816 15.46 -23.95 -42.82
C SER A 816 16.41 -22.86 -43.32
N LYS A 817 15.91 -21.61 -43.37
CA LYS A 817 16.72 -20.41 -43.66
C LYS A 817 17.86 -20.16 -42.63
N TYR A 818 17.86 -20.88 -41.51
CA TYR A 818 18.88 -20.83 -40.46
C TYR A 818 19.96 -21.92 -40.59
N LYS A 819 19.97 -22.68 -41.69
CA LYS A 819 20.98 -23.72 -41.98
C LYS A 819 22.41 -23.22 -41.69
N GLY A 820 23.15 -24.02 -40.94
CA GLY A 820 24.53 -23.72 -40.53
C GLY A 820 24.66 -22.82 -39.29
N GLN A 821 23.64 -22.02 -38.96
CA GLN A 821 23.65 -21.12 -37.79
C GLN A 821 22.83 -21.65 -36.60
N LEU A 822 22.13 -22.78 -36.79
CA LEU A 822 21.21 -23.38 -35.84
C LEU A 822 21.25 -24.90 -35.95
N THR A 823 21.10 -25.61 -34.83
CA THR A 823 20.92 -27.07 -34.78
C THR A 823 19.92 -27.45 -33.70
N TRP A 824 18.94 -28.27 -34.06
CA TRP A 824 18.03 -28.89 -33.10
C TRP A 824 18.60 -30.24 -32.65
N LYS A 825 18.61 -30.53 -31.34
CA LYS A 825 19.03 -31.82 -30.78
C LYS A 825 18.19 -32.18 -29.55
N GLY A 826 17.27 -33.13 -29.70
CA GLY A 826 16.35 -33.49 -28.62
C GLY A 826 15.50 -32.30 -28.18
N ASP A 827 15.54 -31.99 -26.89
CA ASP A 827 14.89 -30.83 -26.27
C ASP A 827 15.73 -29.54 -26.35
N LYS A 828 16.84 -29.52 -27.09
CA LYS A 828 17.76 -28.37 -27.18
C LYS A 828 17.79 -27.71 -28.55
N LEU A 829 17.54 -26.41 -28.56
CA LEU A 829 17.79 -25.52 -29.70
C LEU A 829 19.16 -24.84 -29.51
N ARG A 830 20.13 -25.19 -30.35
CA ARG A 830 21.49 -24.63 -30.31
C ARG A 830 21.67 -23.62 -31.42
N MET A 831 21.97 -22.37 -31.06
CA MET A 831 22.08 -21.23 -31.96
C MET A 831 23.49 -20.63 -31.89
N GLU A 832 24.10 -20.35 -33.04
CA GLU A 832 25.34 -19.59 -33.08
C GLU A 832 25.15 -18.18 -32.53
N ALA A 833 26.19 -17.64 -31.88
CA ALA A 833 26.18 -16.27 -31.35
C ALA A 833 25.73 -15.22 -32.36
N LYS A 834 26.10 -15.38 -33.64
CA LYS A 834 25.69 -14.47 -34.72
C LYS A 834 24.17 -14.42 -34.84
N LEU A 835 23.51 -15.58 -34.94
CA LEU A 835 22.06 -15.67 -35.07
C LEU A 835 21.37 -15.18 -33.79
N THR A 836 21.84 -15.57 -32.60
CA THR A 836 21.28 -15.07 -31.34
C THR A 836 21.34 -13.55 -31.23
N LYS A 837 22.44 -12.91 -31.66
CA LYS A 837 22.56 -11.44 -31.68
C LYS A 837 21.63 -10.77 -32.69
N THR A 838 21.27 -11.44 -33.81
CA THR A 838 20.29 -10.86 -34.76
C THR A 838 18.90 -10.61 -34.16
N LEU A 839 18.51 -11.35 -33.11
CA LEU A 839 17.26 -11.11 -32.36
C LEU A 839 17.21 -9.72 -31.69
N PHE A 840 18.36 -9.08 -31.49
CA PHE A 840 18.46 -7.75 -30.87
C PHE A 840 18.86 -6.67 -31.88
N ASN A 841 19.76 -6.99 -32.81
CA ASN A 841 20.44 -6.00 -33.67
C ASN A 841 19.48 -5.03 -34.38
N GLY A 842 18.36 -5.51 -34.92
CA GLY A 842 17.37 -4.66 -35.61
C GLY A 842 16.70 -3.66 -34.67
N ILE A 843 16.31 -4.12 -33.48
CA ILE A 843 15.66 -3.31 -32.44
C ILE A 843 16.64 -2.28 -31.87
N CYS A 844 17.84 -2.72 -31.49
CA CYS A 844 18.89 -1.83 -30.96
C CYS A 844 19.32 -0.79 -32.01
N LYS A 845 19.42 -1.15 -33.29
CA LYS A 845 19.69 -0.22 -34.38
C LYS A 845 18.56 0.82 -34.51
N HIS A 846 17.30 0.39 -34.47
CA HIS A 846 16.17 1.32 -34.50
C HIS A 846 16.26 2.32 -33.34
N ILE A 847 16.50 1.85 -32.11
CA ILE A 847 16.69 2.70 -30.91
C ILE A 847 17.80 3.73 -31.11
N VAL A 848 18.96 3.29 -31.57
CA VAL A 848 20.08 4.19 -31.87
C VAL A 848 19.73 5.23 -32.95
N ASP A 849 19.07 4.82 -34.03
CA ASP A 849 18.78 5.74 -35.15
C ASP A 849 17.72 6.78 -34.78
N HIS A 850 16.67 6.41 -34.03
CA HIS A 850 15.69 7.38 -33.54
C HIS A 850 16.28 8.34 -32.49
N LEU A 851 17.17 7.85 -31.60
CA LEU A 851 17.90 8.74 -30.69
C LEU A 851 18.75 9.76 -31.45
N ARG A 852 19.37 9.38 -32.58
CA ARG A 852 20.11 10.32 -33.46
C ARG A 852 19.19 11.39 -34.03
N GLU A 853 18.00 11.03 -34.51
CA GLU A 853 16.98 11.98 -34.98
C GLU A 853 16.60 12.99 -33.89
N LEU A 854 16.36 12.51 -32.65
CA LEU A 854 16.05 13.39 -31.51
C LEU A 854 17.20 14.36 -31.20
N PHE A 855 18.46 13.90 -31.23
CA PHE A 855 19.62 14.79 -31.03
C PHE A 855 19.81 15.85 -32.13
N MET A 856 19.14 15.74 -33.28
CA MET A 856 19.11 16.81 -34.29
C MET A 856 18.13 17.94 -33.94
N HIS A 857 17.18 17.72 -33.01
CA HIS A 857 16.17 18.72 -32.66
C HIS A 857 16.78 19.90 -31.88
N PRO A 858 16.41 21.17 -32.18
CA PRO A 858 17.00 22.35 -31.54
C PRO A 858 16.93 22.39 -30.01
N ALA A 859 15.91 21.79 -29.40
CA ALA A 859 15.76 21.69 -27.94
C ALA A 859 16.63 20.59 -27.28
N VAL A 860 17.17 19.65 -28.07
CA VAL A 860 17.80 18.41 -27.60
C VAL A 860 19.28 18.32 -27.98
N LYS A 861 19.72 19.01 -29.04
CA LYS A 861 21.12 19.03 -29.52
C LYS A 861 22.17 19.25 -28.41
N ASP A 862 21.85 20.09 -27.42
CA ASP A 862 22.75 20.50 -26.32
C ASP A 862 22.71 19.55 -25.11
N VAL A 863 21.92 18.48 -25.15
CA VAL A 863 21.84 17.45 -24.10
C VAL A 863 23.18 16.72 -23.99
N SER A 864 23.76 16.67 -22.78
CA SER A 864 25.06 16.04 -22.50
C SER A 864 24.95 14.57 -22.10
N SER A 865 23.87 14.20 -21.42
CA SER A 865 23.72 12.91 -20.74
C SER A 865 22.50 12.12 -21.23
N ILE A 866 22.63 10.79 -21.30
CA ILE A 866 21.54 9.84 -21.57
C ILE A 866 21.39 8.96 -20.34
N LEU A 867 20.23 8.99 -19.71
CA LEU A 867 19.84 8.11 -18.61
C LEU A 867 19.03 6.94 -19.18
N LEU A 868 19.61 5.74 -19.19
CA LEU A 868 19.01 4.53 -19.76
C LEU A 868 18.47 3.63 -18.63
N VAL A 869 17.14 3.50 -18.56
CA VAL A 869 16.36 2.89 -17.47
C VAL A 869 15.32 1.90 -18.01
N GLY A 870 14.62 1.18 -17.15
CA GLY A 870 13.63 0.18 -17.54
C GLY A 870 14.18 -1.25 -17.64
N GLY A 871 13.28 -2.22 -17.77
CA GLY A 871 13.66 -3.66 -17.74
C GLY A 871 14.50 -4.12 -18.94
N PHE A 872 14.37 -3.48 -20.11
CA PHE A 872 15.17 -3.78 -21.29
C PHE A 872 16.51 -3.01 -21.31
N ALA A 873 16.65 -1.93 -20.54
CA ALA A 873 17.94 -1.27 -20.29
C ALA A 873 18.96 -2.17 -19.58
N GLU A 874 18.52 -3.23 -18.89
CA GLU A 874 19.40 -4.26 -18.33
C GLU A 874 20.10 -5.10 -19.42
N SER A 875 19.64 -5.05 -20.68
CA SER A 875 20.25 -5.79 -21.78
C SER A 875 21.61 -5.21 -22.18
N LEU A 876 22.68 -5.99 -22.01
CA LEU A 876 24.03 -5.63 -22.45
C LEU A 876 24.11 -5.37 -23.97
N MET A 877 23.22 -5.97 -24.77
CA MET A 877 23.08 -5.64 -26.21
C MET A 877 22.67 -4.18 -26.41
N LEU A 878 21.61 -3.73 -25.72
CA LEU A 878 21.10 -2.37 -25.82
C LEU A 878 22.07 -1.34 -25.23
N GLN A 879 22.60 -1.62 -24.03
CA GLN A 879 23.57 -0.73 -23.37
C GLN A 879 24.80 -0.48 -24.24
N THR A 880 25.32 -1.52 -24.89
CA THR A 880 26.50 -1.39 -25.75
C THR A 880 26.18 -0.64 -27.03
N ALA A 881 25.05 -0.95 -27.69
CA ALA A 881 24.64 -0.24 -28.90
C ALA A 881 24.48 1.28 -28.66
N ILE A 882 23.90 1.69 -27.53
CA ILE A 882 23.76 3.11 -27.16
C ILE A 882 25.12 3.72 -26.81
N ARG A 883 25.96 3.05 -26.00
CA ARG A 883 27.31 3.54 -25.65
C ARG A 883 28.22 3.71 -26.88
N GLU A 884 28.20 2.77 -27.82
CA GLU A 884 28.98 2.85 -29.06
C GLU A 884 28.47 3.95 -30.00
N ALA A 885 27.15 4.11 -30.10
CA ALA A 885 26.54 5.14 -30.96
C ALA A 885 26.71 6.57 -30.44
N PHE A 886 26.81 6.75 -29.12
CA PHE A 886 26.85 8.04 -28.44
C PHE A 886 28.09 8.19 -27.55
N ILE A 887 29.25 7.80 -28.07
CA ILE A 887 30.56 7.87 -27.36
C ILE A 887 30.95 9.28 -26.88
N ASN A 888 30.33 10.32 -27.43
CA ASN A 888 30.49 11.72 -27.05
C ASN A 888 29.43 12.23 -26.04
N LYS A 889 28.56 11.36 -25.53
CA LYS A 889 27.54 11.64 -24.51
C LYS A 889 27.83 10.82 -23.24
N ASN A 890 27.39 11.31 -22.08
CA ASN A 890 27.48 10.55 -20.83
C ASN A 890 26.31 9.57 -20.74
N VAL A 891 26.54 8.29 -21.06
CA VAL A 891 25.50 7.24 -20.98
C VAL A 891 25.49 6.61 -19.58
N ILE A 892 24.51 7.01 -18.78
CA ILE A 892 24.28 6.63 -17.39
C ILE A 892 23.26 5.49 -17.35
N ILE A 893 23.59 4.39 -16.67
CA ILE A 893 22.67 3.27 -16.40
C ILE A 893 22.74 3.01 -14.89
N PRO A 894 21.65 3.19 -14.12
CA PRO A 894 21.66 2.90 -12.69
C PRO A 894 21.70 1.38 -12.45
N LYS A 895 22.28 0.96 -11.32
CA LYS A 895 22.46 -0.46 -10.95
C LYS A 895 21.15 -1.27 -10.96
N GLU A 896 20.03 -0.62 -10.67
CA GLU A 896 18.68 -1.22 -10.64
C GLU A 896 17.79 -0.61 -11.74
N ALA A 897 18.28 -0.57 -12.99
CA ALA A 897 17.56 0.02 -14.12
C ALA A 897 16.10 -0.46 -14.27
N GLY A 898 15.81 -1.75 -14.09
CA GLY A 898 14.45 -2.30 -14.13
C GLY A 898 13.51 -1.87 -12.99
N LEU A 899 14.03 -1.19 -11.95
CA LEU A 899 13.27 -0.67 -10.81
C LEU A 899 13.24 0.86 -10.74
N ALA A 900 14.00 1.57 -11.58
CA ALA A 900 14.14 3.03 -11.51
C ALA A 900 12.80 3.77 -11.60
N VAL A 901 11.91 3.31 -12.50
CA VAL A 901 10.53 3.78 -12.63
C VAL A 901 9.75 3.58 -11.33
N LEU A 902 9.73 2.34 -10.82
CA LEU A 902 8.96 1.97 -9.63
C LEU A 902 9.40 2.72 -8.36
N LYS A 903 10.72 2.78 -8.09
CA LYS A 903 11.27 3.52 -6.95
C LYS A 903 11.09 5.03 -7.13
N GLY A 904 11.27 5.53 -8.35
CA GLY A 904 11.06 6.92 -8.70
C GLY A 904 9.62 7.39 -8.56
N ALA A 905 8.65 6.51 -8.77
CA ALA A 905 7.24 6.80 -8.54
C ALA A 905 6.92 6.95 -7.04
N VAL A 906 7.62 6.25 -6.14
CA VAL A 906 7.50 6.48 -4.69
C VAL A 906 8.01 7.89 -4.34
N ILE A 907 9.12 8.33 -4.91
CA ILE A 907 9.64 9.70 -4.72
C ILE A 907 8.65 10.72 -5.32
N CYS A 908 8.09 10.46 -6.50
CA CYS A 908 7.08 11.30 -7.15
C CYS A 908 5.81 11.50 -6.30
N GLY A 909 5.44 10.56 -5.44
CA GLY A 909 4.30 10.71 -4.52
C GLY A 909 4.63 11.44 -3.22
N HIS A 910 5.91 11.54 -2.84
CA HIS A 910 6.37 12.38 -1.73
C HIS A 910 6.62 13.83 -2.17
N GLU A 911 7.04 14.05 -3.41
CA GLU A 911 7.35 15.38 -3.99
C GLU A 911 6.70 15.57 -5.39
N PRO A 912 5.36 15.57 -5.51
CA PRO A 912 4.68 15.71 -6.81
C PRO A 912 5.00 17.03 -7.54
N GLU A 913 5.32 18.09 -6.81
CA GLU A 913 5.69 19.41 -7.33
C GLU A 913 7.08 19.47 -7.99
N LYS A 914 7.90 18.42 -7.87
CA LYS A 914 9.20 18.35 -8.56
C LYS A 914 9.09 18.31 -10.08
N ILE A 915 7.93 17.94 -10.63
CA ILE A 915 7.65 18.06 -12.07
C ILE A 915 7.05 19.44 -12.34
N SER A 916 7.90 20.42 -12.60
CA SER A 916 7.51 21.84 -12.68
C SER A 916 6.88 22.26 -14.02
N GLY A 917 7.11 21.54 -15.12
CA GLY A 917 6.55 21.92 -16.41
C GLY A 917 6.67 20.83 -17.48
N ARG A 918 5.67 20.79 -18.37
CA ARG A 918 5.49 19.78 -19.42
C ARG A 918 5.22 20.41 -20.78
N VAL A 919 5.52 19.69 -21.86
CA VAL A 919 5.28 20.14 -23.24
C VAL A 919 3.91 19.64 -23.72
N CYS A 920 3.02 20.57 -24.10
CA CYS A 920 1.71 20.24 -24.62
C CYS A 920 1.78 19.48 -25.96
N ARG A 921 0.93 18.46 -26.09
CA ARG A 921 0.92 17.53 -27.24
C ARG A 921 -0.04 17.92 -28.34
N TYR A 922 -1.07 18.66 -27.96
CA TYR A 922 -2.10 19.21 -28.81
C TYR A 922 -2.22 20.69 -28.50
N THR A 923 -2.79 21.43 -29.43
CA THR A 923 -3.31 22.77 -29.17
C THR A 923 -4.68 22.59 -28.50
N TYR A 924 -4.94 23.27 -27.39
CA TYR A 924 -6.21 23.23 -26.68
C TYR A 924 -6.86 24.61 -26.69
N GLY A 925 -8.19 24.63 -26.73
CA GLY A 925 -8.98 25.84 -26.80
C GLY A 925 -10.46 25.59 -26.59
N VAL A 926 -11.26 26.63 -26.75
CA VAL A 926 -12.72 26.58 -26.76
C VAL A 926 -13.25 27.08 -28.10
N ASP A 927 -14.49 26.75 -28.43
CA ASP A 927 -15.20 27.44 -29.51
C ASP A 927 -15.47 28.91 -29.16
N MET A 928 -15.68 29.71 -30.19
CA MET A 928 -15.97 31.12 -30.06
C MET A 928 -16.83 31.59 -31.23
N ILE A 929 -17.77 32.48 -30.92
CA ILE A 929 -18.52 33.29 -31.88
C ILE A 929 -17.99 34.73 -31.81
N THR A 930 -17.87 35.41 -32.95
CA THR A 930 -17.47 36.82 -33.02
C THR A 930 -18.12 37.53 -34.21
N GLU A 931 -18.14 38.85 -34.24
CA GLU A 931 -18.72 39.61 -35.36
C GLU A 931 -18.03 39.27 -36.70
N PHE A 932 -18.81 39.23 -37.78
CA PHE A 932 -18.33 38.79 -39.09
C PHE A 932 -17.46 39.86 -39.78
N ASP A 933 -16.15 39.82 -39.54
CA ASP A 933 -15.19 40.57 -40.36
C ASP A 933 -14.94 39.88 -41.72
N SER A 934 -15.47 40.49 -42.78
CA SER A 934 -15.29 40.05 -44.18
C SER A 934 -13.85 40.04 -44.71
N THR A 935 -12.89 40.63 -44.00
CA THR A 935 -11.46 40.64 -44.39
C THR A 935 -10.70 39.40 -43.95
N ILE A 936 -11.20 38.69 -42.91
CA ILE A 936 -10.55 37.50 -42.32
C ILE A 936 -11.47 36.26 -42.31
N HIS A 937 -12.78 36.43 -42.23
CA HIS A 937 -13.74 35.31 -42.17
C HIS A 937 -14.27 34.93 -43.57
N PRO A 938 -14.23 33.64 -43.96
CA PRO A 938 -14.84 33.18 -45.20
C PRO A 938 -16.35 33.39 -45.19
N HIS A 939 -16.91 33.91 -46.29
CA HIS A 939 -18.36 34.18 -46.41
C HIS A 939 -19.27 32.97 -46.13
N PHE A 940 -18.79 31.73 -46.26
CA PHE A 940 -19.59 30.53 -45.96
C PHE A 940 -19.68 30.20 -44.46
N LYS A 941 -18.85 30.82 -43.61
CA LYS A 941 -18.92 30.76 -42.13
C LYS A 941 -19.80 31.85 -41.51
N LYS A 942 -20.32 32.77 -42.33
CA LYS A 942 -21.21 33.84 -41.91
C LYS A 942 -22.56 33.29 -41.48
N ILE A 943 -22.97 33.63 -40.26
CA ILE A 943 -24.31 33.42 -39.72
C ILE A 943 -24.96 34.76 -39.35
N LEU A 944 -26.28 34.78 -39.18
CA LEU A 944 -27.04 35.98 -38.82
C LEU A 944 -27.81 35.70 -37.53
N ARG A 945 -27.61 36.50 -36.49
CA ARG A 945 -28.36 36.47 -35.23
C ARG A 945 -28.81 37.90 -34.91
N ASP A 946 -30.11 38.11 -34.69
CA ASP A 946 -30.73 39.43 -34.40
C ASP A 946 -30.30 40.61 -35.29
N ASN A 947 -30.18 40.35 -36.59
CA ASN A 947 -29.72 41.28 -37.64
C ASN A 947 -28.23 41.68 -37.55
N VAL A 948 -27.45 41.07 -36.66
CA VAL A 948 -26.00 41.18 -36.60
C VAL A 948 -25.37 39.98 -37.30
N GLU A 949 -24.28 40.23 -38.05
CA GLU A 949 -23.54 39.20 -38.78
C GLU A 949 -22.43 38.66 -37.89
N TYR A 950 -22.38 37.34 -37.69
CA TYR A 950 -21.37 36.67 -36.86
C TYR A 950 -20.62 35.59 -37.66
N CYS A 951 -19.43 35.21 -37.20
CA CYS A 951 -18.71 34.01 -37.59
C CYS A 951 -18.73 33.02 -36.42
N ASP A 952 -19.21 31.80 -36.67
CA ASP A 952 -19.28 30.71 -35.69
C ASP A 952 -18.10 29.72 -35.87
N ASP A 953 -18.01 28.72 -34.98
CA ASP A 953 -17.00 27.65 -34.98
C ASP A 953 -15.53 28.15 -34.90
N ILE A 954 -15.22 29.34 -34.37
CA ILE A 954 -13.82 29.81 -34.30
C ILE A 954 -13.08 29.03 -33.20
N PHE A 955 -11.87 28.54 -33.49
CA PHE A 955 -11.03 27.89 -32.49
C PHE A 955 -10.26 28.95 -31.69
N SER A 956 -10.73 29.26 -30.48
CA SER A 956 -10.03 30.19 -29.58
C SER A 956 -8.92 29.46 -28.82
N ILE A 957 -7.67 29.66 -29.24
CA ILE A 957 -6.50 28.95 -28.73
C ILE A 957 -6.11 29.44 -27.32
N HIS A 958 -6.11 28.53 -26.34
CA HIS A 958 -5.59 28.79 -24.98
C HIS A 958 -4.13 28.35 -24.86
N VAL A 959 -3.79 27.18 -25.36
CA VAL A 959 -2.45 26.58 -25.26
C VAL A 959 -2.10 25.88 -26.56
N ARG A 960 -0.87 26.03 -27.05
CA ARG A 960 -0.40 25.47 -28.34
C ARG A 960 0.33 24.13 -28.18
N VAL A 961 0.26 23.26 -29.18
CA VAL A 961 1.19 22.11 -29.27
C VAL A 961 2.64 22.60 -29.27
N GLY A 962 3.49 21.95 -28.48
CA GLY A 962 4.88 22.34 -28.29
C GLY A 962 5.10 23.50 -27.30
N GLN A 963 4.05 24.14 -26.79
CA GLN A 963 4.15 25.10 -25.69
C GLN A 963 4.52 24.35 -24.40
N ILE A 964 5.37 24.96 -23.57
CA ILE A 964 5.64 24.46 -22.23
C ILE A 964 4.63 25.09 -21.27
N VAL A 965 3.90 24.26 -20.55
CA VAL A 965 2.96 24.66 -19.49
C VAL A 965 3.56 24.36 -18.12
N GLU A 966 3.20 25.18 -17.13
CA GLU A 966 3.59 24.98 -15.74
C GLU A 966 2.54 24.10 -15.04
N VAL A 967 2.99 23.09 -14.31
CA VAL A 967 2.10 22.05 -13.79
C VAL A 967 1.29 22.59 -12.62
N GLY A 968 -0.04 22.46 -12.69
CA GLY A 968 -0.96 22.94 -11.65
C GLY A 968 -1.33 24.43 -11.75
N GLU A 969 -0.68 25.21 -12.61
CA GLU A 969 -0.94 26.64 -12.76
C GLU A 969 -1.94 26.94 -13.91
N PRO A 970 -2.85 27.93 -13.73
CA PRO A 970 -3.65 28.49 -14.81
C PRO A 970 -2.79 28.98 -15.98
N GLN A 971 -3.00 28.37 -17.15
CA GLN A 971 -2.47 28.89 -18.41
C GLN A 971 -3.33 30.05 -18.92
N VAL A 972 -3.00 30.58 -20.10
CA VAL A 972 -3.57 31.80 -20.73
C VAL A 972 -5.05 32.03 -20.37
N LYS A 973 -5.33 33.22 -19.84
CA LYS A 973 -6.68 33.68 -19.47
C LYS A 973 -7.26 34.49 -20.62
N GLU A 974 -8.24 33.92 -21.31
CA GLU A 974 -8.98 34.59 -22.39
C GLU A 974 -10.33 35.08 -21.89
N THR A 975 -10.82 36.21 -22.41
CA THR A 975 -12.10 36.83 -21.98
C THR A 975 -13.12 36.75 -23.11
N TYR A 976 -14.30 36.22 -22.80
CA TYR A 976 -15.41 36.03 -23.73
C TYR A 976 -16.61 36.84 -23.26
N CYS A 977 -17.10 37.76 -24.09
CA CYS A 977 -18.29 38.54 -23.78
C CYS A 977 -19.58 37.81 -24.22
N VAL A 978 -20.71 38.17 -23.62
CA VAL A 978 -22.03 37.76 -24.09
C VAL A 978 -22.35 38.37 -25.47
N THR A 979 -23.13 37.67 -26.30
CA THR A 979 -23.59 38.19 -27.60
C THR A 979 -24.92 38.92 -27.51
N GLU A 980 -25.73 38.64 -26.47
CA GLU A 980 -27.05 39.24 -26.26
C GLU A 980 -27.10 39.96 -24.90
N PRO A 981 -27.67 41.18 -24.79
CA PRO A 981 -27.62 41.97 -23.57
C PRO A 981 -28.26 41.28 -22.35
N ASP A 982 -29.30 40.49 -22.58
CA ASP A 982 -30.09 39.73 -21.61
C ASP A 982 -29.66 38.25 -21.47
N GLN A 983 -28.57 37.84 -22.11
CA GLN A 983 -28.03 36.47 -22.02
C GLN A 983 -27.70 36.06 -20.57
N GLU A 984 -28.43 35.09 -20.01
CA GLU A 984 -28.26 34.63 -18.62
C GLU A 984 -27.22 33.52 -18.44
N SER A 985 -26.64 32.97 -19.51
CA SER A 985 -25.55 31.98 -19.42
C SER A 985 -24.68 31.92 -20.68
N VAL A 986 -23.44 31.46 -20.54
CA VAL A 986 -22.49 31.22 -21.64
C VAL A 986 -22.07 29.77 -21.64
N GLU A 987 -22.18 29.11 -22.79
CA GLU A 987 -21.67 27.75 -23.02
C GLU A 987 -20.28 27.81 -23.68
N PHE A 988 -19.40 26.91 -23.27
CA PHE A 988 -18.06 26.71 -23.83
C PHE A 988 -17.87 25.24 -24.20
N ILE A 989 -17.60 24.96 -25.47
CA ILE A 989 -17.26 23.65 -26.00
C ILE A 989 -15.74 23.54 -26.09
N ILE A 990 -15.18 22.53 -25.43
CA ILE A 990 -13.72 22.37 -25.32
C ILE A 990 -13.22 21.56 -26.52
N TYR A 991 -12.11 21.99 -27.13
CA TYR A 991 -11.48 21.31 -28.27
C TYR A 991 -9.97 21.08 -28.06
N SER A 992 -9.46 20.07 -28.74
CA SER A 992 -8.03 19.91 -29.04
C SER A 992 -7.77 19.88 -30.55
N SER A 993 -6.56 20.20 -30.97
CA SER A 993 -6.11 20.09 -32.37
C SER A 993 -4.68 19.56 -32.47
N ASN A 994 -4.42 18.77 -33.50
CA ASN A 994 -3.07 18.36 -33.90
C ASN A 994 -2.25 19.52 -34.49
N TYR A 995 -2.91 20.58 -34.96
CA TYR A 995 -2.27 21.73 -35.59
C TYR A 995 -1.89 22.79 -34.56
N LYS A 996 -0.83 23.57 -34.86
CA LYS A 996 -0.34 24.61 -33.95
C LYS A 996 -1.23 25.85 -33.91
N GLU A 997 -1.79 26.22 -35.06
CA GLU A 997 -2.69 27.37 -35.21
C GLU A 997 -3.96 26.89 -35.97
N PRO A 998 -4.85 26.10 -35.34
CA PRO A 998 -6.19 25.84 -35.89
C PRO A 998 -6.96 27.16 -36.01
N THR A 999 -7.81 27.29 -37.02
CA THR A 999 -8.63 28.50 -37.21
C THR A 999 -10.08 28.25 -36.81
N TYR A 1000 -10.62 27.09 -37.18
CA TYR A 1000 -11.98 26.67 -36.86
C TYR A 1000 -12.02 25.34 -36.10
N THR A 1001 -13.02 25.16 -35.24
CA THR A 1001 -13.30 23.90 -34.54
C THR A 1001 -13.74 22.80 -35.49
N THR A 1002 -14.19 23.17 -36.70
CA THR A 1002 -14.50 22.28 -37.83
C THR A 1002 -13.30 21.92 -38.71
N ASP A 1003 -12.10 22.48 -38.45
CA ASP A 1003 -10.90 22.15 -39.23
C ASP A 1003 -10.54 20.68 -39.05
N GLU A 1004 -9.90 20.08 -40.07
CA GLU A 1004 -9.39 18.72 -39.95
C GLU A 1004 -8.43 18.61 -38.75
N GLY A 1005 -8.49 17.49 -38.02
CA GLY A 1005 -7.63 17.26 -36.86
C GLY A 1005 -8.05 18.00 -35.57
N CYS A 1006 -9.12 18.81 -35.60
CA CYS A 1006 -9.80 19.29 -34.40
C CYS A 1006 -10.71 18.18 -33.81
N THR A 1007 -10.70 18.02 -32.49
CA THR A 1007 -11.48 17.02 -31.74
C THR A 1007 -12.21 17.70 -30.59
N ARG A 1008 -13.54 17.54 -30.54
CA ARG A 1008 -14.37 18.00 -29.40
C ARG A 1008 -14.09 17.12 -28.18
N LEU A 1009 -13.87 17.75 -27.04
CA LEU A 1009 -13.45 17.13 -25.77
C LEU A 1009 -14.49 17.25 -24.64
N GLY A 1010 -15.49 18.12 -24.79
CA GLY A 1010 -16.53 18.33 -23.78
C GLY A 1010 -17.29 19.64 -23.99
N MET A 1011 -18.18 19.95 -23.05
CA MET A 1011 -18.88 21.23 -22.95
C MET A 1011 -19.13 21.55 -21.47
N PHE A 1012 -19.22 22.83 -21.13
CA PHE A 1012 -19.68 23.31 -19.83
C PHE A 1012 -20.24 24.73 -19.97
N SER A 1013 -21.09 25.16 -19.04
CA SER A 1013 -21.67 26.50 -19.03
C SER A 1013 -21.39 27.24 -17.73
N ILE A 1014 -21.44 28.57 -17.79
CA ILE A 1014 -21.45 29.47 -16.64
C ILE A 1014 -22.68 30.36 -16.70
N ASP A 1015 -23.38 30.49 -15.57
CA ASP A 1015 -24.55 31.36 -15.45
C ASP A 1015 -24.10 32.80 -15.14
N LEU A 1016 -24.71 33.79 -15.78
CA LEU A 1016 -24.47 35.22 -15.65
C LEU A 1016 -25.81 35.96 -15.41
N PRO A 1017 -26.51 35.72 -14.28
CA PRO A 1017 -27.90 36.16 -14.07
C PRO A 1017 -28.09 37.68 -13.87
N ASP A 1018 -27.03 38.44 -13.56
CA ASP A 1018 -27.12 39.90 -13.56
C ASP A 1018 -26.96 40.42 -14.99
N THR A 1019 -28.05 40.83 -15.62
CA THR A 1019 -28.08 41.38 -16.99
C THR A 1019 -27.90 42.91 -17.04
N SER A 1020 -27.71 43.58 -15.90
CA SER A 1020 -27.72 45.06 -15.80
C SER A 1020 -26.64 45.78 -16.60
N LYS A 1021 -25.53 45.10 -16.91
CA LYS A 1021 -24.41 45.64 -17.70
C LYS A 1021 -24.50 45.34 -19.22
N GLY A 1022 -25.54 44.67 -19.68
CA GLY A 1022 -25.73 44.35 -21.10
C GLY A 1022 -24.57 43.54 -21.69
N LEU A 1023 -23.96 44.06 -22.77
CA LEU A 1023 -22.87 43.39 -23.52
C LEU A 1023 -21.46 43.51 -22.89
N ASP A 1024 -21.27 44.29 -21.82
CA ASP A 1024 -19.97 44.34 -21.11
C ASP A 1024 -19.74 43.10 -20.22
N ARG A 1025 -20.75 42.24 -20.08
CA ARG A 1025 -20.68 41.00 -19.28
C ARG A 1025 -19.95 39.90 -20.03
N GLY A 1026 -19.39 38.95 -19.29
CA GLY A 1026 -18.68 37.82 -19.89
C GLY A 1026 -18.02 36.91 -18.87
N ALA A 1027 -17.21 35.99 -19.35
CA ALA A 1027 -16.41 35.10 -18.52
C ALA A 1027 -14.94 35.07 -18.96
N ILE A 1028 -14.05 34.98 -17.97
CA ILE A 1028 -12.63 34.72 -18.13
C ILE A 1028 -12.41 33.21 -18.07
N VAL A 1029 -12.04 32.60 -19.18
CA VAL A 1029 -11.79 31.16 -19.29
C VAL A 1029 -10.28 30.90 -19.28
N HIS A 1030 -9.87 29.83 -18.60
CA HIS A 1030 -8.50 29.34 -18.60
C HIS A 1030 -8.42 27.82 -18.46
N MET A 1031 -7.26 27.26 -18.81
CA MET A 1031 -6.98 25.82 -18.69
C MET A 1031 -5.80 25.59 -17.74
N THR A 1032 -5.92 24.57 -16.88
CA THR A 1032 -4.89 24.18 -15.92
C THR A 1032 -4.49 22.72 -16.15
N PHE A 1033 -3.19 22.45 -16.18
CA PHE A 1033 -2.61 21.15 -16.53
C PHE A 1033 -2.04 20.49 -15.28
N SER A 1034 -2.87 19.72 -14.58
CA SER A 1034 -2.56 19.12 -13.28
C SER A 1034 -2.16 17.65 -13.45
N GLY A 1035 -0.88 17.42 -13.71
CA GLY A 1035 -0.38 16.09 -14.04
C GLY A 1035 -0.97 15.61 -15.37
N THR A 1036 -1.72 14.50 -15.35
CA THR A 1036 -2.37 13.94 -16.55
C THR A 1036 -3.82 14.38 -16.72
N GLU A 1037 -4.33 15.27 -15.87
CA GLU A 1037 -5.67 15.84 -15.98
C GLU A 1037 -5.60 17.28 -16.51
N ILE A 1038 -6.58 17.65 -17.34
CA ILE A 1038 -6.80 19.04 -17.76
C ILE A 1038 -8.12 19.51 -17.14
N THR A 1039 -8.07 20.59 -16.38
CA THR A 1039 -9.26 21.32 -15.93
C THR A 1039 -9.45 22.57 -16.78
N VAL A 1040 -10.70 22.87 -17.11
CA VAL A 1040 -11.09 24.13 -17.76
C VAL A 1040 -12.01 24.87 -16.81
N THR A 1041 -11.72 26.14 -16.57
CA THR A 1041 -12.42 26.99 -15.60
C THR A 1041 -12.87 28.27 -16.27
N ALA A 1042 -14.17 28.55 -16.22
CA ALA A 1042 -14.74 29.87 -16.50
C ALA A 1042 -15.00 30.59 -15.18
N VAL A 1043 -14.69 31.88 -15.12
CA VAL A 1043 -14.98 32.78 -14.00
C VAL A 1043 -15.75 33.97 -14.54
N ASP A 1044 -16.85 34.37 -13.92
CA ASP A 1044 -17.57 35.58 -14.29
C ASP A 1044 -16.62 36.79 -14.22
N LYS A 1045 -16.59 37.60 -15.29
CA LYS A 1045 -15.75 38.80 -15.40
C LYS A 1045 -16.05 39.82 -14.29
N ASP A 1046 -17.30 39.84 -13.82
CA ASP A 1046 -17.83 40.82 -12.87
C ASP A 1046 -18.00 40.26 -11.45
N ASP A 1047 -17.98 38.94 -11.27
CA ASP A 1047 -18.12 38.25 -9.98
C ASP A 1047 -17.11 37.09 -9.83
N PRO A 1048 -15.89 37.33 -9.31
CA PRO A 1048 -14.85 36.32 -9.20
C PRO A 1048 -15.19 35.08 -8.37
N GLU A 1049 -16.20 35.14 -7.50
CA GLU A 1049 -16.71 33.99 -6.73
C GLU A 1049 -17.52 33.03 -7.61
N ARG A 1050 -18.10 33.55 -8.70
CA ARG A 1050 -18.89 32.79 -9.66
C ARG A 1050 -17.97 32.13 -10.68
N ALA A 1051 -17.44 30.97 -10.29
CA ALA A 1051 -16.59 30.14 -11.15
C ALA A 1051 -17.18 28.74 -11.37
N VAL A 1052 -17.12 28.27 -12.62
CA VAL A 1052 -17.43 26.89 -12.99
C VAL A 1052 -16.17 26.21 -13.49
N THR A 1053 -15.81 25.08 -12.88
CA THR A 1053 -14.66 24.26 -13.28
C THR A 1053 -15.12 22.87 -13.70
N THR A 1054 -14.70 22.45 -14.89
CA THR A 1054 -14.89 21.09 -15.40
C THR A 1054 -13.54 20.39 -15.61
N LYS A 1055 -13.56 19.05 -15.69
CA LYS A 1055 -12.43 18.23 -16.13
C LYS A 1055 -12.70 17.73 -17.54
N VAL A 1056 -11.69 17.71 -18.38
CA VAL A 1056 -11.80 17.09 -19.71
C VAL A 1056 -12.04 15.59 -19.56
N ASP A 1057 -13.03 15.07 -20.28
CA ASP A 1057 -13.31 13.65 -20.39
C ASP A 1057 -12.93 13.15 -21.79
N PHE A 1058 -11.80 12.44 -21.88
CA PHE A 1058 -11.28 11.91 -23.13
C PHE A 1058 -11.97 10.60 -23.55
N LEU A 1059 -12.66 9.89 -22.63
CA LEU A 1059 -13.22 8.55 -22.87
C LEU A 1059 -14.65 8.55 -23.42
N GLY A 1060 -15.32 9.70 -23.43
CA GLY A 1060 -16.70 9.89 -23.93
C GLY A 1060 -17.78 9.63 -22.89
#